data_AF-A0A511DJR8-F1
#
_entry.id   AF-A0A511DJR8-F1
#
_cell.length_a   1.000
_cell.length_b   1.000
_cell.length_c   1.000
_cell.angle_alpha   90.00
_cell.angle_beta   90.00
_cell.angle_gamma   90.00
#
_symmetry.space_group_name_H-M   'P 1'
#
loop_
_entity.id
_entity.type
_entity.pdbx_description
1 polymer ?
#
loop_
_entity_poly.entity_id
_entity_poly.type
_entity_poly.pdbx_seq_one_letter_code
_entity_poly.pdbx_strand_id
1 'polypeptide(L)'
;MKQVVQNYKSGELALLDVPEPMCKAGGVLVRTLYSLISTGTEMMKVGEAGMSLIAKAKARPDQVAKVVQSVSTQGLSATYRKVSGKLDSWTPLGYSTCGVVEEVGEGVRDVKVGDLVACAGNEHALHAELNWVPVNLYSPLPAGLDAGQAAFGTVGSIAMQGVRRGEPQLGDVALVVGLGLIGQLVVQLLVAAGVKVVGVDPDPARCALAEELGASVCSAPSSGVVDAAVADITGGHGVDQVYLAAGGSSNEPVELAAKLSRDRGTVVDIGKTRLDLPWNAYYEKELDVRFSRSYGPGRYDPSYELEGRDYPIGYVRWTERRNLECFLDLVARGRVDVGPLVSHVADFDDAVATYRGLEAGELKAVAVLFRYPQPEAGTPVPATAPSATTSPVVPVVPQQRTASIPLGRPLRIGFVGAGNYATSMLLPHLAERADAELTRVVTTSALSAANARRKFGFAESSTDLDDVIDDPSIDAVFVVTRHSSHAALTRRALLAGKAVFVEKPLALDEAGLRSVLDAVAESGNDRLQVGFNRRFAPLLVEASQRLGRRVGPATVRYLVNAGRLDAQSWYLRSATEGSRFAGEGGHFVDTVSWLLGADPVSVFAAAAPGRQDLHAVLTYPDGSTAVITYATSGAARFPKETIEVLADGSVLRFDDFARATVHGPRRWASSRIPRGRDKGQAAQVDAFVTAARTGGPFPSSVASIAATTRATLAVDASLGSGATVRLDALAGAPS
;
A
#
# COMPACT_ATOMS: atom_id res chain seq x y z
N MET A 1 -18.18 8.00 7.39
CA MET A 1 -17.72 7.57 8.73
C MET A 1 -16.62 8.49 9.25
N LYS A 2 -16.49 8.60 10.57
CA LYS A 2 -15.37 9.26 11.26
C LYS A 2 -14.21 8.30 11.46
N GLN A 3 -12.99 8.83 11.36
CA GLN A 3 -11.75 8.09 11.57
C GLN A 3 -10.67 8.98 12.21
N VAL A 4 -9.95 8.44 13.19
CA VAL A 4 -8.80 9.12 13.81
C VAL A 4 -7.56 8.97 12.93
N VAL A 5 -6.92 10.10 12.69
CA VAL A 5 -5.74 10.20 11.83
C VAL A 5 -4.71 11.17 12.39
N GLN A 6 -3.49 11.02 11.89
CA GLN A 6 -2.40 11.93 12.17
C GLN A 6 -1.73 12.42 10.88
N ASN A 7 -1.44 13.70 10.80
CA ASN A 7 -0.67 14.27 9.71
C ASN A 7 0.83 14.08 9.99
N TYR A 8 1.53 13.36 9.11
CA TYR A 8 2.94 13.04 9.37
C TYR A 8 3.89 14.25 9.25
N LYS A 9 3.49 15.34 8.58
CA LYS A 9 4.29 16.55 8.43
C LYS A 9 4.10 17.49 9.61
N SER A 10 2.86 17.84 9.94
CA SER A 10 2.55 18.79 11.02
C SER A 10 2.50 18.13 12.40
N GLY A 11 2.35 16.81 12.49
CA GLY A 11 2.08 16.09 13.74
C GLY A 11 0.62 16.19 14.20
N GLU A 12 -0.21 16.96 13.48
CA GLU A 12 -1.60 17.24 13.83
C GLU A 12 -2.42 15.94 13.94
N LEU A 13 -3.18 15.82 15.03
CA LEU A 13 -4.18 14.78 15.25
C LEU A 13 -5.56 15.32 14.94
N ALA A 14 -6.36 14.55 14.19
CA ALA A 14 -7.70 14.94 13.80
C ALA A 14 -8.65 13.74 13.74
N LEU A 15 -9.94 14.02 13.94
CA LEU A 15 -11.04 13.12 13.65
C LEU A 15 -11.65 13.58 12.31
N LEU A 16 -11.49 12.78 11.25
CA LEU A 16 -11.90 13.17 9.90
C LEU A 16 -13.09 12.34 9.42
N ASP A 17 -14.00 13.01 8.71
CA ASP A 17 -14.96 12.34 7.84
C ASP A 17 -14.24 11.75 6.62
N VAL A 18 -14.39 10.45 6.48
CA VAL A 18 -13.90 9.64 5.36
C VAL A 18 -15.06 8.81 4.79
N PRO A 19 -15.02 8.42 3.51
CA PRO A 19 -16.04 7.54 2.95
C PRO A 19 -16.03 6.19 3.69
N GLU A 20 -17.17 5.51 3.69
CA GLU A 20 -17.23 4.16 4.24
C GLU A 20 -16.43 3.18 3.37
N PRO A 21 -15.72 2.21 3.97
CA PRO A 21 -15.02 1.19 3.22
C PRO A 21 -16.02 0.17 2.68
N MET A 22 -15.87 -0.21 1.40
CA MET A 22 -16.63 -1.33 0.86
C MET A 22 -16.26 -2.67 1.50
N CYS A 23 -17.25 -3.55 1.63
CA CYS A 23 -17.02 -4.96 1.91
C CYS A 23 -16.41 -5.67 0.69
N LYS A 24 -15.13 -6.03 0.77
CA LYS A 24 -14.43 -6.80 -0.27
C LYS A 24 -14.47 -8.30 0.03
N ALA A 25 -14.32 -9.11 -1.00
CA ALA A 25 -14.14 -10.56 -0.89
C ALA A 25 -12.99 -10.93 0.07
N GLY A 26 -13.12 -12.07 0.76
CA GLY A 26 -12.13 -12.58 1.70
C GLY A 26 -12.05 -11.82 3.02
N GLY A 27 -13.04 -11.01 3.36
CA GLY A 27 -13.12 -10.27 4.62
C GLY A 27 -14.54 -9.87 4.99
N VAL A 28 -14.67 -9.10 6.07
CA VAL A 28 -15.94 -8.62 6.61
C VAL A 28 -15.89 -7.13 6.87
N LEU A 29 -17.04 -6.48 6.78
CA LEU A 29 -17.23 -5.10 7.21
C LEU A 29 -17.72 -5.10 8.66
N VAL A 30 -17.00 -4.40 9.55
CA VAL A 30 -17.21 -4.45 11.00
C VAL A 30 -17.48 -3.06 11.53
N ARG A 31 -18.64 -2.86 12.16
CA ARG A 31 -18.94 -1.65 12.92
C ARG A 31 -18.29 -1.74 14.28
N THR A 32 -17.37 -0.82 14.54
CA THR A 32 -16.58 -0.80 15.77
C THR A 32 -17.48 -0.46 16.95
N LEU A 33 -17.42 -1.27 18.02
CA LEU A 33 -18.03 -0.96 19.32
C LEU A 33 -16.98 -0.43 20.29
N TYR A 34 -15.80 -1.04 20.26
CA TYR A 34 -14.65 -0.66 21.07
C TYR A 34 -13.36 -0.71 20.26
N SER A 35 -12.45 0.21 20.56
CA SER A 35 -11.08 0.15 20.05
C SER A 35 -10.09 0.52 21.13
N LEU A 36 -8.95 -0.15 21.15
CA LEU A 36 -7.94 -0.01 22.21
C LEU A 36 -6.76 0.84 21.73
N ILE A 37 -6.42 1.88 22.50
CA ILE A 37 -5.16 2.60 22.33
C ILE A 37 -4.06 1.83 23.08
N SER A 38 -3.03 1.44 22.35
CA SER A 38 -1.78 0.98 22.96
C SER A 38 -0.87 2.17 23.25
N THR A 39 -0.86 2.59 24.52
CA THR A 39 -0.11 3.77 24.99
C THR A 39 1.39 3.72 24.70
N GLY A 40 1.98 2.53 24.52
CA GLY A 40 3.38 2.40 24.10
C GLY A 40 3.59 2.65 22.60
N THR A 41 2.95 1.84 21.75
CA THR A 41 3.20 1.84 20.30
C THR A 41 2.59 3.05 19.60
N GLU A 42 1.37 3.43 19.97
CA GLU A 42 0.68 4.53 19.31
C GLU A 42 1.23 5.88 19.72
N MET A 43 1.58 6.07 20.99
CA MET A 43 2.23 7.32 21.42
C MET A 43 3.61 7.48 20.80
N MET A 44 4.32 6.39 20.53
CA MET A 44 5.56 6.46 19.75
C MET A 44 5.30 6.93 18.31
N LYS A 45 4.25 6.42 17.64
CA LYS A 45 3.85 6.91 16.31
C LYS A 45 3.49 8.41 16.36
N VAL A 46 2.71 8.81 17.37
CA VAL A 46 2.28 10.18 17.58
C VAL A 46 3.49 11.11 17.78
N GLY A 47 4.42 10.73 18.65
CA GLY A 47 5.65 11.47 18.92
C GLY A 47 6.60 11.52 17.71
N GLU A 48 6.76 10.43 16.95
CA GLU A 48 7.57 10.41 15.72
C GLU A 48 7.03 11.40 14.67
N ALA A 49 5.71 11.53 14.54
CA ALA A 49 5.08 12.51 13.66
C ALA A 49 5.17 13.96 14.17
N GLY A 50 5.29 14.18 15.48
CA GLY A 50 5.56 15.50 16.08
C GLY A 50 6.99 16.02 15.88
N MET A 51 7.94 15.16 15.47
CA MET A 51 9.34 15.55 15.28
C MET A 51 9.56 16.57 14.16
N SER A 52 10.60 17.41 14.32
CA SER A 52 11.08 18.28 13.23
C SER A 52 11.54 17.46 12.01
N LEU A 53 11.51 18.06 10.81
CA LEU A 53 11.95 17.38 9.58
C LEU A 53 13.40 16.87 9.66
N ILE A 54 14.29 17.58 10.36
CA ILE A 54 15.68 17.17 10.57
C ILE A 54 15.75 15.94 11.47
N ALA A 55 14.96 15.92 12.55
CA ALA A 55 14.89 14.76 13.45
C ALA A 55 14.31 13.54 12.73
N LYS A 56 13.25 13.70 11.93
CA LYS A 56 12.68 12.64 11.07
C LYS A 56 13.71 12.09 10.09
N ALA A 57 14.50 12.96 9.46
CA ALA A 57 15.55 12.56 8.53
C ALA A 57 16.68 11.76 9.23
N LYS A 58 17.09 12.16 10.44
CA LYS A 58 18.06 11.42 11.25
C LYS A 58 17.55 10.05 11.69
N ALA A 59 16.26 9.94 12.02
CA ALA A 59 15.64 8.68 12.45
C ALA A 59 15.43 7.67 11.31
N ARG A 60 15.44 8.12 10.04
CA ARG A 60 15.17 7.28 8.86
C ARG A 60 16.22 7.51 7.75
N PRO A 61 17.50 7.15 7.97
CA PRO A 61 18.57 7.37 6.99
C PRO A 61 18.32 6.62 5.67
N ASP A 62 17.59 5.50 5.71
CA ASP A 62 17.16 4.73 4.54
C ASP A 62 16.24 5.54 3.62
N GLN A 63 15.30 6.31 4.19
CA GLN A 63 14.39 7.16 3.43
C GLN A 63 15.14 8.35 2.82
N VAL A 64 16.13 8.90 3.53
CA VAL A 64 17.00 9.96 3.00
C VAL A 64 17.77 9.48 1.78
N ALA A 65 18.33 8.27 1.82
CA ALA A 65 18.99 7.68 0.65
C ALA A 65 18.05 7.54 -0.55
N LYS A 66 16.80 7.11 -0.34
CA LYS A 66 15.75 7.04 -1.37
C LYS A 66 15.43 8.42 -1.96
N VAL A 67 15.41 9.47 -1.14
CA VAL A 67 15.20 10.85 -1.62
C VAL A 67 16.36 11.30 -2.50
N VAL A 68 17.61 11.08 -2.09
CA VAL A 68 18.80 11.42 -2.88
C VAL A 68 18.79 10.71 -4.23
N GLN A 69 18.43 9.43 -4.26
CA GLN A 69 18.26 8.66 -5.50
C GLN A 69 17.11 9.19 -6.36
N SER A 70 16.00 9.62 -5.75
CA SER A 70 14.90 10.25 -6.49
C SER A 70 15.34 11.58 -7.11
N VAL A 71 16.13 12.40 -6.40
CA VAL A 71 16.66 13.67 -6.93
C VAL A 71 17.51 13.43 -8.17
N SER A 72 18.39 12.43 -8.16
CA SER A 72 19.27 12.14 -9.30
C SER A 72 18.51 11.63 -10.53
N THR A 73 17.35 10.99 -10.34
CA THR A 73 16.59 10.34 -11.43
C THR A 73 15.41 11.16 -11.93
N GLN A 74 14.72 11.91 -11.06
CA GLN A 74 13.51 12.68 -11.37
C GLN A 74 13.74 14.21 -11.31
N GLY A 75 14.89 14.64 -10.78
CA GLY A 75 15.19 16.04 -10.52
C GLY A 75 14.65 16.53 -9.17
N LEU A 76 15.12 17.72 -8.76
CA LEU A 76 14.82 18.32 -7.46
C LEU A 76 13.33 18.65 -7.28
N SER A 77 12.71 19.33 -8.25
CA SER A 77 11.31 19.79 -8.12
C SER A 77 10.32 18.62 -8.03
N ALA A 78 10.42 17.62 -8.92
CA ALA A 78 9.55 16.45 -8.89
C ALA A 78 9.73 15.62 -7.61
N THR A 79 10.98 15.46 -7.16
CA THR A 79 11.27 14.77 -5.89
C THR A 79 10.72 15.53 -4.69
N TYR A 80 10.89 16.86 -4.67
CA TYR A 80 10.32 17.70 -3.60
C TYR A 80 8.80 17.55 -3.53
N ARG A 81 8.09 17.64 -4.67
CA ARG A 81 6.63 17.45 -4.71
C ARG A 81 6.22 16.06 -4.21
N LYS A 82 6.93 15.01 -4.62
CA LYS A 82 6.69 13.63 -4.18
C LYS A 82 6.88 13.47 -2.66
N VAL A 83 7.99 13.98 -2.13
CA VAL A 83 8.31 13.88 -0.70
C VAL A 83 7.36 14.73 0.13
N SER A 84 7.19 16.00 -0.23
CA SER A 84 6.24 16.91 0.41
C SER A 84 4.84 16.30 0.43
N GLY A 85 4.40 15.75 -0.71
CA GLY A 85 3.10 15.12 -0.84
C GLY A 85 2.89 13.86 0.02
N LYS A 86 3.94 13.11 0.35
CA LYS A 86 3.90 11.95 1.24
C LYS A 86 3.99 12.34 2.72
N LEU A 87 4.71 13.42 3.02
CA LEU A 87 4.77 13.94 4.39
C LEU A 87 3.43 14.58 4.77
N ASP A 88 2.81 15.31 3.86
CA ASP A 88 1.57 16.07 4.08
C ASP A 88 0.30 15.20 4.13
N SER A 89 0.42 13.88 3.92
CA SER A 89 -0.72 12.96 3.96
C SER A 89 -1.09 12.54 5.38
N TRP A 90 -2.39 12.37 5.61
CA TRP A 90 -2.91 11.78 6.84
C TRP A 90 -2.66 10.27 6.86
N THR A 91 -2.19 9.77 8.01
CA THR A 91 -1.99 8.36 8.31
C THR A 91 -2.96 7.89 9.39
N PRO A 92 -3.46 6.64 9.32
CA PRO A 92 -4.46 6.16 10.26
C PRO A 92 -3.84 5.75 11.61
N LEU A 93 -4.64 5.83 12.68
CA LEU A 93 -4.31 5.27 14.00
C LEU A 93 -5.22 4.08 14.36
N GLY A 94 -4.81 3.32 15.38
CA GLY A 94 -5.48 2.08 15.80
C GLY A 94 -5.04 0.83 15.04
N TYR A 95 -5.11 -0.30 15.75
CA TYR A 95 -4.83 -1.64 15.20
C TYR A 95 -5.52 -2.78 15.98
N SER A 96 -6.41 -2.47 16.93
CA SER A 96 -7.05 -3.43 17.83
C SER A 96 -8.46 -2.96 18.13
N THR A 97 -9.46 -3.69 17.62
CA THR A 97 -10.88 -3.32 17.77
C THR A 97 -11.74 -4.53 18.07
N CYS A 98 -12.95 -4.30 18.54
CA CYS A 98 -14.02 -5.27 18.60
C CYS A 98 -15.29 -4.62 18.04
N GLY A 99 -16.06 -5.38 17.28
CA GLY A 99 -17.24 -4.85 16.61
C GLY A 99 -18.25 -5.90 16.17
N VAL A 100 -19.32 -5.42 15.54
CA VAL A 100 -20.38 -6.24 14.96
C VAL A 100 -20.14 -6.36 13.46
N VAL A 101 -20.24 -7.57 12.92
CA VAL A 101 -20.21 -7.79 11.46
C VAL A 101 -21.46 -7.20 10.83
N GLU A 102 -21.30 -6.22 9.93
CA GLU A 102 -22.39 -5.62 9.16
C GLU A 102 -22.58 -6.26 7.80
N GLU A 103 -21.48 -6.62 7.15
CA GLU A 103 -21.47 -7.27 5.85
C GLU A 103 -20.42 -8.37 5.80
N VAL A 104 -20.73 -9.42 5.05
CA VAL A 104 -19.84 -10.57 4.84
C VAL A 104 -19.43 -10.61 3.37
N GLY A 105 -18.14 -10.49 3.11
CA GLY A 105 -17.59 -10.55 1.76
C GLY A 105 -17.61 -11.96 1.20
N GLU A 106 -17.61 -12.07 -0.12
CA GLU A 106 -17.53 -13.36 -0.82
C GLU A 106 -16.35 -14.21 -0.32
N GLY A 107 -16.59 -15.51 -0.10
CA GLY A 107 -15.57 -16.47 0.35
C GLY A 107 -15.44 -16.61 1.87
N VAL A 108 -16.04 -15.71 2.65
CA VAL A 108 -16.13 -15.83 4.12
C VAL A 108 -17.29 -16.75 4.50
N ARG A 109 -17.06 -17.66 5.46
CA ARG A 109 -18.03 -18.70 5.86
C ARG A 109 -18.12 -18.95 7.36
N ASP A 110 -17.23 -18.35 8.15
CA ASP A 110 -17.04 -18.62 9.57
C ASP A 110 -17.78 -17.63 10.49
N VAL A 111 -18.38 -16.59 9.92
CA VAL A 111 -19.21 -15.58 10.61
C VAL A 111 -20.40 -15.16 9.75
N LYS A 112 -21.41 -14.57 10.37
CA LYS A 112 -22.57 -13.94 9.72
C LYS A 112 -22.79 -12.52 10.22
N VAL A 113 -23.61 -11.76 9.50
CA VAL A 113 -24.07 -10.43 9.93
C VAL A 113 -24.68 -10.52 11.33
N GLY A 114 -24.29 -9.60 12.21
CA GLY A 114 -24.68 -9.54 13.62
C GLY A 114 -23.72 -10.26 14.59
N ASP A 115 -22.79 -11.08 14.10
CA ASP A 115 -21.80 -11.71 14.98
C ASP A 115 -20.80 -10.67 15.52
N LEU A 116 -20.35 -10.88 16.76
CA LEU A 116 -19.28 -10.09 17.35
C LEU A 116 -17.92 -10.68 16.98
N VAL A 117 -17.01 -9.80 16.54
CA VAL A 117 -15.64 -10.16 16.18
C VAL A 117 -14.62 -9.23 16.82
N ALA A 118 -13.51 -9.82 17.28
CA ALA A 118 -12.31 -9.07 17.64
C ALA A 118 -11.44 -8.97 16.38
N CYS A 119 -10.94 -7.78 16.11
CA CYS A 119 -10.24 -7.46 14.87
C CYS A 119 -8.81 -6.97 15.16
N ALA A 120 -7.91 -7.39 14.28
CA ALA A 120 -6.50 -7.08 14.29
C ALA A 120 -6.07 -6.49 12.94
N GLY A 121 -4.81 -6.08 12.87
CA GLY A 121 -4.21 -5.60 11.63
C GLY A 121 -3.94 -4.11 11.64
N ASN A 122 -2.68 -3.75 11.40
CA ASN A 122 -2.33 -2.39 11.05
C ASN A 122 -2.97 -2.08 9.68
N GLU A 123 -3.72 -0.98 9.57
CA GLU A 123 -4.54 -0.60 8.40
C GLU A 123 -5.89 -1.31 8.26
N HIS A 124 -6.24 -2.25 9.15
CA HIS A 124 -7.51 -3.01 9.09
C HIS A 124 -8.37 -2.87 10.34
N ALA A 125 -7.79 -2.81 11.54
CA ALA A 125 -8.51 -2.60 12.79
C ALA A 125 -8.27 -1.18 13.32
N LEU A 126 -8.73 -0.18 12.57
CA LEU A 126 -8.42 1.24 12.82
C LEU A 126 -9.37 1.85 13.85
N HIS A 127 -8.96 2.97 14.45
CA HIS A 127 -9.84 3.86 15.19
C HIS A 127 -10.80 4.59 14.24
N ALA A 128 -11.80 3.85 13.76
CA ALA A 128 -12.80 4.25 12.80
C ALA A 128 -14.13 3.58 13.14
N GLU A 129 -15.25 4.22 12.78
CA GLU A 129 -16.59 3.67 13.05
C GLU A 129 -16.84 2.37 12.27
N LEU A 130 -16.25 2.22 11.08
CA LEU A 130 -16.42 1.06 10.22
C LEU A 130 -15.07 0.60 9.65
N ASN A 131 -14.81 -0.70 9.68
CA ASN A 131 -13.55 -1.29 9.26
C ASN A 131 -13.79 -2.49 8.35
N TRP A 132 -13.14 -2.55 7.19
CA TRP A 132 -13.05 -3.80 6.44
C TRP A 132 -11.85 -4.62 6.91
N VAL A 133 -12.10 -5.84 7.39
CA VAL A 133 -11.12 -6.71 8.04
C VAL A 133 -11.01 -8.04 7.29
N PRO A 134 -9.82 -8.43 6.81
CA PRO A 134 -9.59 -9.72 6.17
C PRO A 134 -9.84 -10.93 7.09
N VAL A 135 -10.20 -12.08 6.52
CA VAL A 135 -10.55 -13.32 7.23
C VAL A 135 -9.50 -13.79 8.24
N ASN A 136 -8.22 -13.55 7.98
CA ASN A 136 -7.12 -13.96 8.85
C ASN A 136 -6.74 -12.92 9.91
N LEU A 137 -7.46 -11.79 9.97
CA LEU A 137 -7.23 -10.68 10.88
C LEU A 137 -8.42 -10.41 11.79
N TYR A 138 -9.40 -11.31 11.87
CA TYR A 138 -10.42 -11.28 12.92
C TYR A 138 -10.62 -12.66 13.54
N SER A 139 -11.26 -12.69 14.70
CA SER A 139 -11.79 -13.89 15.35
C SER A 139 -13.21 -13.63 15.86
N PRO A 140 -14.15 -14.58 15.69
CA PRO A 140 -15.40 -14.56 16.44
C PRO A 140 -15.15 -14.50 17.94
N LEU A 141 -16.01 -13.81 18.69
CA LEU A 141 -15.92 -13.76 20.15
C LEU A 141 -16.35 -15.10 20.77
N PRO A 142 -15.63 -15.63 21.78
CA PRO A 142 -16.15 -16.66 22.65
C PRO A 142 -17.46 -16.22 23.32
N ALA A 143 -18.37 -17.17 23.54
CA ALA A 143 -19.66 -16.89 24.16
C ALA A 143 -19.50 -16.24 25.54
N GLY A 144 -20.17 -15.10 25.75
CA GLY A 144 -20.16 -14.37 27.03
C GLY A 144 -18.97 -13.44 27.26
N LEU A 145 -18.00 -13.36 26.33
CA LEU A 145 -16.91 -12.40 26.43
C LEU A 145 -17.41 -10.97 26.14
N ASP A 146 -17.06 -10.01 27.01
CA ASP A 146 -17.38 -8.60 26.81
C ASP A 146 -16.63 -8.00 25.61
N ALA A 147 -17.31 -7.14 24.84
CA ALA A 147 -16.76 -6.53 23.64
C ALA A 147 -15.60 -5.56 23.94
N GLY A 148 -15.65 -4.85 25.08
CA GLY A 148 -14.57 -3.98 25.53
C GLY A 148 -13.32 -4.78 25.87
N GLN A 149 -13.48 -5.93 26.54
CA GLN A 149 -12.37 -6.86 26.81
C GLN A 149 -11.81 -7.47 25.52
N ALA A 150 -12.67 -7.85 24.57
CA ALA A 150 -12.25 -8.43 23.30
C ALA A 150 -11.42 -7.46 22.43
N ALA A 151 -11.56 -6.14 22.61
CA ALA A 151 -10.72 -5.14 21.94
C ALA A 151 -9.23 -5.24 22.32
N PHE A 152 -8.86 -5.97 23.37
CA PHE A 152 -7.47 -6.31 23.71
C PHE A 152 -6.88 -7.43 22.84
N GLY A 153 -7.66 -8.04 21.96
CA GLY A 153 -7.27 -9.19 21.16
C GLY A 153 -5.90 -9.07 20.49
N THR A 154 -5.63 -7.96 19.79
CA THR A 154 -4.36 -7.79 19.06
C THR A 154 -3.18 -7.61 20.00
N VAL A 155 -3.30 -6.79 21.05
CA VAL A 155 -2.22 -6.59 22.02
C VAL A 155 -1.94 -7.85 22.84
N GLY A 156 -2.98 -8.61 23.18
CA GLY A 156 -2.88 -9.92 23.80
C GLY A 156 -2.17 -10.93 22.90
N SER A 157 -2.44 -10.90 21.59
CA SER A 157 -1.76 -11.73 20.60
C SER A 157 -0.26 -11.39 20.50
N ILE A 158 0.11 -10.11 20.63
CA ILE A 158 1.52 -9.67 20.66
C ILE A 158 2.23 -10.24 21.89
N ALA A 159 1.62 -10.09 23.07
CA ALA A 159 2.14 -10.65 24.32
C ALA A 159 2.28 -12.18 24.23
N MET A 160 1.25 -12.86 23.70
CA MET A 160 1.22 -14.31 23.51
C MET A 160 2.31 -14.80 22.57
N GLN A 161 2.54 -14.11 21.46
CA GLN A 161 3.64 -14.44 20.57
C GLN A 161 4.99 -14.27 21.29
N GLY A 162 5.14 -13.23 22.11
CA GLY A 162 6.30 -13.04 22.98
C GLY A 162 6.56 -14.26 23.86
N VAL A 163 5.57 -14.65 24.66
CA VAL A 163 5.64 -15.84 25.54
C VAL A 163 5.97 -17.11 24.76
N ARG A 164 5.37 -17.32 23.57
CA ARG A 164 5.66 -18.49 22.73
C ARG A 164 7.10 -18.54 22.23
N ARG A 165 7.78 -17.41 22.07
CA ARG A 165 9.20 -17.37 21.68
C ARG A 165 10.13 -17.76 22.82
N GLY A 166 9.72 -17.60 24.07
CA GLY A 166 10.47 -18.06 25.23
C GLY A 166 10.32 -19.57 25.49
N GLU A 167 9.32 -20.22 24.89
CA GLU A 167 9.06 -21.67 25.06
C GLU A 167 8.98 -22.11 26.54
N PRO A 168 8.18 -21.41 27.38
CA PRO A 168 8.10 -21.67 28.82
C PRO A 168 7.70 -23.09 29.16
N GLN A 169 8.39 -23.65 30.15
CA GLN A 169 8.07 -24.92 30.78
C GLN A 169 7.45 -24.70 32.17
N LEU A 170 6.67 -25.69 32.62
CA LEU A 170 6.13 -25.68 33.97
C LEU A 170 7.25 -25.62 35.00
N GLY A 171 7.21 -24.63 35.88
CA GLY A 171 8.23 -24.43 36.92
C GLY A 171 9.38 -23.50 36.55
N ASP A 172 9.44 -23.01 35.31
CA ASP A 172 10.41 -21.98 34.91
C ASP A 172 10.24 -20.70 35.76
N VAL A 173 11.31 -19.92 35.85
CA VAL A 173 11.30 -18.57 36.43
C VAL A 173 11.59 -17.56 35.32
N ALA A 174 10.74 -16.54 35.21
CA ALA A 174 10.85 -15.50 34.21
C ALA A 174 10.97 -14.09 34.80
N LEU A 175 11.78 -13.25 34.18
CA LEU A 175 11.87 -11.83 34.43
C LEU A 175 11.12 -11.06 33.33
N VAL A 176 10.21 -10.16 33.68
CA VAL A 176 9.54 -9.27 32.74
C VAL A 176 10.03 -7.84 32.96
N VAL A 177 10.75 -7.29 31.98
CA VAL A 177 11.32 -5.94 32.04
C VAL A 177 10.46 -4.98 31.22
N GLY A 178 9.85 -4.01 31.90
CA GLY A 178 8.83 -3.10 31.39
C GLY A 178 7.43 -3.63 31.63
N LEU A 179 6.73 -3.10 32.63
CA LEU A 179 5.37 -3.49 33.06
C LEU A 179 4.30 -2.53 32.54
N GLY A 180 4.50 -2.00 31.32
CA GLY A 180 3.43 -1.37 30.53
C GLY A 180 2.41 -2.42 30.05
N LEU A 181 1.49 -2.02 29.16
CA LEU A 181 0.39 -2.89 28.71
C LEU A 181 0.82 -4.30 28.27
N ILE A 182 1.85 -4.40 27.42
CA ILE A 182 2.35 -5.71 26.95
C ILE A 182 3.00 -6.49 28.10
N GLY A 183 3.76 -5.83 28.96
CA GLY A 183 4.39 -6.48 30.12
C GLY A 183 3.37 -7.07 31.08
N GLN A 184 2.30 -6.34 31.38
CA GLN A 184 1.20 -6.83 32.23
C GLN A 184 0.53 -8.08 31.63
N LEU A 185 0.33 -8.10 30.31
CA LEU A 185 -0.23 -9.28 29.62
C LEU A 185 0.76 -10.46 29.61
N VAL A 186 2.06 -10.20 29.43
CA VAL A 186 3.11 -11.23 29.48
C VAL A 186 3.17 -11.87 30.87
N VAL A 187 3.10 -11.09 31.95
CA VAL A 187 3.04 -11.59 33.33
C VAL A 187 1.92 -12.62 33.48
N GLN A 188 0.69 -12.23 33.12
CA GLN A 188 -0.48 -13.10 33.26
C GLN A 188 -0.37 -14.38 32.42
N LEU A 189 0.13 -14.27 31.19
CA LEU A 189 0.29 -15.41 30.29
C LEU A 189 1.35 -16.41 30.79
N LEU A 190 2.44 -15.91 31.38
CA LEU A 190 3.47 -16.74 32.01
C LEU A 190 2.94 -17.43 33.27
N VAL A 191 2.23 -16.69 34.13
CA VAL A 191 1.55 -17.26 35.31
C VAL A 191 0.55 -18.34 34.90
N ALA A 192 -0.24 -18.09 33.85
CA ALA A 192 -1.18 -19.08 33.31
C ALA A 192 -0.49 -20.33 32.75
N ALA A 193 0.76 -20.20 32.29
CA ALA A 193 1.63 -21.31 31.85
C ALA A 193 2.36 -22.01 33.01
N GLY A 194 2.16 -21.59 34.26
CA GLY A 194 2.78 -22.16 35.45
C GLY A 194 4.23 -21.72 35.70
N VAL A 195 4.60 -20.55 35.16
CA VAL A 195 5.90 -19.89 35.35
C VAL A 195 5.83 -18.94 36.54
N LYS A 196 6.89 -18.88 37.35
CA LYS A 196 7.04 -17.85 38.40
C LYS A 196 7.59 -16.58 37.79
N VAL A 197 6.95 -15.44 38.03
CA VAL A 197 7.28 -14.19 37.34
C VAL A 197 7.81 -13.14 38.32
N VAL A 198 8.95 -12.55 38.01
CA VAL A 198 9.50 -11.35 38.65
C VAL A 198 9.38 -10.18 37.67
N GLY A 199 8.85 -9.05 38.12
CA GLY A 199 8.62 -7.88 37.27
C GLY A 199 9.57 -6.71 37.57
N VAL A 200 9.87 -5.92 36.55
CA VAL A 200 10.70 -4.71 36.67
C VAL A 200 10.07 -3.54 35.90
N ASP A 201 9.75 -2.46 36.60
CA ASP A 201 9.32 -1.20 35.99
C ASP A 201 9.67 -0.02 36.93
N PRO A 202 10.05 1.15 36.40
CA PRO A 202 10.27 2.34 37.23
C PRO A 202 8.99 2.89 37.87
N ASP A 203 7.81 2.59 37.34
CA ASP A 203 6.53 3.06 37.88
C ASP A 203 6.00 2.08 38.97
N PRO A 204 5.95 2.51 40.25
CA PRO A 204 5.48 1.63 41.33
C PRO A 204 4.02 1.20 41.17
N ALA A 205 3.18 1.99 40.49
CA ALA A 205 1.78 1.61 40.24
C ALA A 205 1.69 0.42 39.26
N ARG A 206 2.60 0.35 38.28
CA ARG A 206 2.69 -0.78 37.34
C ARG A 206 3.24 -2.04 38.02
N CYS A 207 4.19 -1.88 38.93
CA CYS A 207 4.69 -2.98 39.76
C CYS A 207 3.56 -3.58 40.62
N ALA A 208 2.82 -2.75 41.34
CA ALA A 208 1.70 -3.20 42.17
C ALA A 208 0.62 -3.90 41.35
N LEU A 209 0.28 -3.37 40.17
CA LEU A 209 -0.68 -4.00 39.25
C LEU A 209 -0.19 -5.37 38.76
N ALA A 210 1.10 -5.51 38.45
CA ALA A 210 1.65 -6.79 38.01
C ALA A 210 1.61 -7.85 39.12
N GLU A 211 1.84 -7.45 40.38
CA GLU A 211 1.72 -8.33 41.55
C GLU A 211 0.27 -8.76 41.78
N GLU A 212 -0.70 -7.83 41.66
CA GLU A 212 -2.13 -8.14 41.70
C GLU A 212 -2.52 -9.16 40.61
N LEU A 213 -1.89 -9.07 39.44
CA LEU A 213 -2.10 -9.96 38.30
C LEU A 213 -1.24 -11.24 38.31
N GLY A 214 -0.53 -11.50 39.41
CA GLY A 214 0.12 -12.79 39.68
C GLY A 214 1.65 -12.81 39.61
N ALA A 215 2.33 -11.68 39.36
CA ALA A 215 3.77 -11.61 39.55
C ALA A 215 4.12 -11.83 41.03
N SER A 216 5.22 -12.53 41.30
CA SER A 216 5.65 -12.84 42.66
C SER A 216 6.26 -11.64 43.38
N VAL A 217 7.09 -10.88 42.69
CA VAL A 217 7.74 -9.65 43.19
C VAL A 217 7.97 -8.70 42.02
N CYS A 218 7.63 -7.42 42.18
CA CYS A 218 7.92 -6.37 41.22
C CYS A 218 8.57 -5.15 41.89
N SER A 219 9.60 -4.58 41.27
CA SER A 219 10.21 -3.34 41.78
C SER A 219 11.00 -2.60 40.70
N ALA A 220 11.47 -1.39 41.03
CA ALA A 220 12.32 -0.60 40.16
C ALA A 220 13.69 -1.27 39.92
N PRO A 221 14.32 -1.10 38.73
CA PRO A 221 15.56 -1.78 38.34
C PRO A 221 16.72 -1.66 39.34
N SER A 222 16.86 -0.53 40.01
CA SER A 222 17.98 -0.24 40.92
C SER A 222 17.65 -0.41 42.41
N SER A 223 16.51 -1.02 42.74
CA SER A 223 16.05 -1.14 44.13
C SER A 223 16.78 -2.23 44.94
N GLY A 224 17.47 -3.17 44.29
CA GLY A 224 18.03 -4.37 44.90
C GLY A 224 17.00 -5.43 45.32
N VAL A 225 15.71 -5.09 45.30
CA VAL A 225 14.60 -6.01 45.61
C VAL A 225 14.48 -7.10 44.56
N VAL A 226 14.59 -6.73 43.28
CA VAL A 226 14.52 -7.66 42.15
C VAL A 226 15.67 -8.66 42.20
N ASP A 227 16.90 -8.20 42.45
CA ASP A 227 18.08 -9.05 42.60
C ASP A 227 17.91 -10.08 43.72
N ALA A 228 17.44 -9.64 44.89
CA ALA A 228 17.20 -10.51 46.03
C ALA A 228 16.09 -11.53 45.75
N ALA A 229 15.00 -11.11 45.13
CA ALA A 229 13.89 -12.00 44.75
C ALA A 229 14.31 -13.05 43.72
N VAL A 230 15.07 -12.66 42.69
CA VAL A 230 15.62 -13.61 41.71
C VAL A 230 16.56 -14.59 42.41
N ALA A 231 17.46 -14.11 43.26
CA ALA A 231 18.39 -14.98 43.99
C ALA A 231 17.65 -15.99 44.90
N ASP A 232 16.62 -15.56 45.61
CA ASP A 232 15.82 -16.44 46.49
C ASP A 232 15.03 -17.48 45.69
N ILE A 233 14.28 -17.04 44.67
CA ILE A 233 13.40 -17.92 43.87
C ILE A 233 14.20 -18.94 43.05
N THR A 234 15.39 -18.57 42.58
CA THR A 234 16.22 -19.38 41.68
C THR A 234 17.39 -20.08 42.40
N GLY A 235 17.54 -19.91 43.71
CA GLY A 235 18.72 -20.41 44.43
C GLY A 235 20.04 -19.77 43.99
N GLY A 236 19.99 -18.53 43.49
CA GLY A 236 21.15 -17.79 42.99
C GLY A 236 21.56 -18.10 41.55
N HIS A 237 20.84 -18.98 40.85
CA HIS A 237 21.19 -19.37 39.48
C HIS A 237 20.81 -18.32 38.45
N GLY A 238 19.82 -17.46 38.72
CA GLY A 238 19.24 -16.53 37.74
C GLY A 238 18.02 -17.13 37.05
N VAL A 239 17.27 -16.29 36.33
CA VAL A 239 16.02 -16.67 35.67
C VAL A 239 16.27 -17.47 34.38
N ASP A 240 15.35 -18.38 34.06
CA ASP A 240 15.36 -19.15 32.80
C ASP A 240 15.15 -18.27 31.59
N GLN A 241 14.25 -17.28 31.74
CA GLN A 241 13.76 -16.46 30.64
C GLN A 241 13.66 -14.99 31.04
N VAL A 242 14.00 -14.09 30.12
CA VAL A 242 13.79 -12.65 30.27
C VAL A 242 12.94 -12.15 29.11
N TYR A 243 11.90 -11.38 29.39
CA TYR A 243 11.02 -10.76 28.42
C TYR A 243 11.21 -9.24 28.43
N LEU A 244 11.73 -8.70 27.35
CA LEU A 244 11.92 -7.26 27.16
C LEU A 244 10.66 -6.66 26.53
N ALA A 245 9.78 -6.14 27.38
CA ALA A 245 8.56 -5.41 26.98
C ALA A 245 8.71 -3.89 27.12
N ALA A 246 9.91 -3.42 27.48
CA ALA A 246 10.26 -2.00 27.51
C ALA A 246 10.47 -1.43 26.09
N GLY A 247 10.39 -0.11 25.98
CA GLY A 247 10.80 0.64 24.79
C GLY A 247 11.61 1.86 25.18
N GLY A 248 12.45 2.34 24.27
CA GLY A 248 13.26 3.55 24.48
C GLY A 248 14.72 3.38 24.07
N SER A 249 15.54 4.39 24.39
CA SER A 249 16.95 4.47 23.98
C SER A 249 17.95 3.99 25.03
N SER A 250 17.49 3.60 26.22
CA SER A 250 18.34 3.05 27.28
C SER A 250 18.73 1.61 26.97
N ASN A 251 19.97 1.24 27.31
CA ASN A 251 20.47 -0.13 27.22
C ASN A 251 20.29 -0.92 28.53
N GLU A 252 19.84 -0.26 29.60
CA GLU A 252 19.65 -0.84 30.92
C GLU A 252 18.80 -2.12 30.93
N PRO A 253 17.68 -2.25 30.16
CA PRO A 253 16.92 -3.51 30.13
C PRO A 253 17.74 -4.72 29.69
N VAL A 254 18.65 -4.52 28.74
CA VAL A 254 19.51 -5.57 28.16
C VAL A 254 20.62 -5.94 29.13
N GLU A 255 21.22 -4.96 29.80
CA GLU A 255 22.22 -5.18 30.85
C GLU A 255 21.61 -5.93 32.04
N LEU A 256 20.41 -5.55 32.46
CA LEU A 256 19.67 -6.23 33.51
C LEU A 256 19.32 -7.67 33.11
N ALA A 257 18.89 -7.89 31.87
CA ALA A 257 18.62 -9.22 31.34
C ALA A 257 19.86 -10.13 31.44
N ALA A 258 21.03 -9.65 30.99
CA ALA A 258 22.26 -10.41 31.09
C ALA A 258 22.65 -10.70 32.54
N LYS A 259 22.51 -9.71 33.43
CA LYS A 259 22.84 -9.84 34.84
C LYS A 259 22.01 -10.92 35.53
N LEU A 260 20.69 -10.89 35.34
CA LEU A 260 19.76 -11.74 36.08
C LEU A 260 19.41 -13.07 35.40
N SER A 261 19.80 -13.28 34.14
CA SER A 261 19.65 -14.58 33.47
C SER A 261 20.60 -15.61 34.06
N ARG A 262 20.17 -16.88 34.09
CA ARG A 262 21.09 -17.99 34.33
C ARG A 262 22.02 -18.25 33.13
N ASP A 263 23.01 -19.10 33.35
CA ASP A 263 23.77 -19.72 32.26
C ASP A 263 22.81 -20.43 31.29
N ARG A 264 22.98 -20.19 29.98
CA ARG A 264 22.12 -20.66 28.88
C ARG A 264 20.65 -20.25 29.02
N GLY A 265 20.40 -19.06 29.58
CA GLY A 265 19.08 -18.45 29.65
C GLY A 265 18.63 -17.87 28.30
N THR A 266 17.32 -17.61 28.17
CA THR A 266 16.73 -17.02 26.95
C THR A 266 16.29 -15.58 27.19
N VAL A 267 16.63 -14.67 26.29
CA VAL A 267 16.17 -13.26 26.30
C VAL A 267 15.28 -13.03 25.09
N VAL A 268 14.01 -12.69 25.31
CA VAL A 268 13.01 -12.44 24.27
C VAL A 268 12.73 -10.94 24.16
N ASP A 269 13.07 -10.35 23.02
CA ASP A 269 12.71 -8.96 22.69
C ASP A 269 11.31 -8.89 22.06
N ILE A 270 10.41 -8.20 22.75
CA ILE A 270 9.04 -7.92 22.29
C ILE A 270 8.89 -6.43 21.94
N GLY A 271 9.58 -5.57 22.68
CA GLY A 271 9.51 -4.12 22.53
C GLY A 271 10.47 -3.56 21.48
N LYS A 272 10.57 -2.22 21.43
CA LYS A 272 11.57 -1.50 20.60
C LYS A 272 12.63 -0.92 21.54
N THR A 273 13.31 -1.81 22.26
CA THR A 273 14.41 -1.47 23.16
C THR A 273 15.72 -1.33 22.38
N ARG A 274 16.66 -0.52 22.87
CA ARG A 274 18.02 -0.49 22.35
C ARG A 274 18.74 -1.80 22.68
N LEU A 275 19.33 -2.45 21.69
CA LEU A 275 19.92 -3.79 21.80
C LEU A 275 21.44 -3.77 21.63
N ASP A 276 22.15 -2.97 22.42
CA ASP A 276 23.61 -3.02 22.45
C ASP A 276 24.05 -4.11 23.43
N LEU A 277 24.11 -5.35 22.94
CA LEU A 277 24.41 -6.54 23.76
C LEU A 277 25.84 -6.46 24.32
N PRO A 278 26.03 -6.37 25.67
CA PRO A 278 27.37 -6.37 26.26
C PRO A 278 28.05 -7.73 26.01
N TRP A 279 29.03 -7.74 25.10
CA TRP A 279 29.62 -8.97 24.54
C TRP A 279 29.99 -9.99 25.62
N ASN A 280 30.82 -9.62 26.61
CA ASN A 280 31.27 -10.55 27.64
C ASN A 280 30.10 -11.13 28.46
N ALA A 281 29.14 -10.30 28.87
CA ALA A 281 28.04 -10.75 29.71
C ALA A 281 27.09 -11.73 29.02
N TYR A 282 26.84 -11.53 27.71
CA TYR A 282 26.04 -12.45 26.89
C TYR A 282 26.83 -13.70 26.47
N TYR A 283 28.12 -13.53 26.14
CA TYR A 283 28.99 -14.60 25.67
C TYR A 283 29.34 -15.59 26.78
N GLU A 284 29.70 -15.11 27.97
CA GLU A 284 30.08 -15.96 29.11
C GLU A 284 28.93 -16.86 29.59
N LYS A 285 27.69 -16.37 29.54
CA LYS A 285 26.49 -17.12 29.91
C LYS A 285 25.83 -17.85 28.73
N GLU A 286 26.39 -17.76 27.51
CA GLU A 286 25.80 -18.37 26.31
C GLU A 286 24.30 -18.06 26.14
N LEU A 287 23.91 -16.80 26.31
CA LEU A 287 22.48 -16.41 26.28
C LEU A 287 21.90 -16.47 24.87
N ASP A 288 20.71 -17.08 24.74
CA ASP A 288 19.95 -17.10 23.49
C ASP A 288 19.09 -15.83 23.37
N VAL A 289 19.27 -15.06 22.30
CA VAL A 289 18.51 -13.83 22.06
C VAL A 289 17.50 -14.04 20.93
N ARG A 290 16.21 -13.94 21.28
CA ARG A 290 15.10 -14.21 20.38
C ARG A 290 14.24 -12.97 20.16
N PHE A 291 13.84 -12.75 18.91
CA PHE A 291 12.89 -11.70 18.57
C PHE A 291 11.45 -12.25 18.51
N SER A 292 10.51 -11.45 19.02
CA SER A 292 9.08 -11.67 18.86
C SER A 292 8.52 -10.83 17.72
N ARG A 293 8.03 -11.51 16.68
CA ARG A 293 7.39 -10.85 15.53
C ARG A 293 5.94 -10.50 15.87
N SER A 294 5.69 -9.29 16.37
CA SER A 294 4.34 -8.75 16.58
C SER A 294 3.36 -9.81 17.12
N TYR A 295 2.17 -9.99 16.52
CA TYR A 295 1.21 -11.04 16.90
C TYR A 295 1.40 -12.38 16.17
N GLY A 296 2.55 -12.61 15.52
CA GLY A 296 3.01 -13.95 15.11
C GLY A 296 3.19 -14.19 13.61
N PRO A 297 3.42 -15.47 13.23
CA PRO A 297 3.46 -15.92 11.83
C PRO A 297 2.20 -15.53 11.05
N GLY A 298 2.37 -15.08 9.80
CA GLY A 298 1.35 -14.38 9.01
C GLY A 298 1.69 -12.90 8.83
N ARG A 299 2.26 -12.28 9.87
CA ARG A 299 2.61 -10.86 9.82
C ARG A 299 3.64 -10.60 8.74
N TYR A 300 3.36 -9.60 7.90
CA TYR A 300 4.17 -9.21 6.73
C TYR A 300 4.12 -10.20 5.56
N ASP A 301 3.17 -11.13 5.55
CA ASP A 301 2.85 -12.00 4.41
C ASP A 301 1.50 -11.59 3.80
N PRO A 302 1.50 -10.86 2.67
CA PRO A 302 0.28 -10.46 1.98
C PRO A 302 -0.61 -11.65 1.58
N SER A 303 -0.05 -12.83 1.35
CA SER A 303 -0.82 -14.03 1.00
C SER A 303 -1.69 -14.47 2.17
N TYR A 304 -1.17 -14.31 3.39
CA TYR A 304 -1.88 -14.60 4.62
C TYR A 304 -2.84 -13.46 4.99
N GLU A 305 -2.33 -12.23 5.13
CA GLU A 305 -3.09 -11.09 5.64
C GLU A 305 -4.16 -10.57 4.66
N LEU A 306 -3.88 -10.55 3.36
CA LEU A 306 -4.76 -9.93 2.35
C LEU A 306 -5.48 -10.95 1.47
N GLU A 307 -4.81 -12.04 1.09
CA GLU A 307 -5.39 -13.08 0.22
C GLU A 307 -6.13 -14.17 1.00
N GLY A 308 -6.10 -14.13 2.35
CA GLY A 308 -6.82 -15.06 3.21
C GLY A 308 -6.30 -16.49 3.17
N ARG A 309 -5.06 -16.72 2.70
CA ARG A 309 -4.46 -18.07 2.63
C ARG A 309 -3.76 -18.41 3.94
N ASP A 310 -4.39 -19.23 4.75
CA ASP A 310 -3.82 -19.72 6.00
C ASP A 310 -2.67 -20.73 5.77
N TYR A 311 -1.75 -20.84 6.72
CA TYR A 311 -0.70 -21.84 6.71
C TYR A 311 -1.25 -23.21 7.13
N PRO A 312 -0.76 -24.31 6.53
CA PRO A 312 -1.16 -25.63 6.99
C PRO A 312 -0.79 -25.83 8.46
N ILE A 313 -1.76 -26.28 9.25
CA ILE A 313 -1.70 -26.37 10.72
C ILE A 313 -0.49 -27.18 11.24
N GLY A 314 -0.03 -28.18 10.49
CA GLY A 314 1.12 -29.02 10.85
C GLY A 314 2.49 -28.35 10.68
N TYR A 315 2.58 -27.26 9.90
CA TYR A 315 3.83 -26.52 9.68
C TYR A 315 3.89 -25.26 10.55
N VAL A 316 2.78 -24.54 10.66
CA VAL A 316 2.68 -23.34 11.48
C VAL A 316 1.47 -23.50 12.36
N ARG A 317 1.67 -23.92 13.61
CA ARG A 317 0.56 -24.14 14.56
C ARG A 317 -0.12 -22.84 14.97
N TRP A 318 0.67 -21.79 15.16
CA TRP A 318 0.27 -20.53 15.77
C TRP A 318 0.49 -19.38 14.79
N THR A 319 -0.59 -18.90 14.21
CA THR A 319 -0.63 -17.74 13.31
C THR A 319 -1.20 -16.53 14.04
N GLU A 320 -1.20 -15.36 13.40
CA GLU A 320 -1.84 -14.14 13.90
C GLU A 320 -3.27 -14.39 14.41
N ARG A 321 -4.09 -15.05 13.60
CA ARG A 321 -5.48 -15.36 13.96
C ARG A 321 -5.59 -16.34 15.11
N ARG A 322 -4.74 -17.37 15.15
CA ARG A 322 -4.78 -18.40 16.21
C ARG A 322 -4.17 -17.92 17.53
N ASN A 323 -3.26 -16.93 17.49
CA ASN A 323 -2.86 -16.17 18.68
C ASN A 323 -4.04 -15.36 19.23
N LEU A 324 -4.78 -14.68 18.34
CA LEU A 324 -5.97 -13.92 18.69
C LEU A 324 -7.06 -14.80 19.32
N GLU A 325 -7.44 -15.89 18.66
CA GLU A 325 -8.41 -16.87 19.17
C GLU A 325 -8.01 -17.41 20.55
N CYS A 326 -6.74 -17.80 20.71
CA CYS A 326 -6.23 -18.34 21.96
C CYS A 326 -6.23 -17.29 23.10
N PHE A 327 -5.90 -16.03 22.79
CA PHE A 327 -5.94 -14.97 23.79
C PHE A 327 -7.37 -14.70 24.26
N LEU A 328 -8.32 -14.59 23.33
CA LEU A 328 -9.73 -14.37 23.65
C LEU A 328 -10.31 -15.53 24.49
N ASP A 329 -9.93 -16.77 24.18
CA ASP A 329 -10.32 -17.94 24.98
C ASP A 329 -9.78 -17.88 26.42
N LEU A 330 -8.53 -17.44 26.62
CA LEU A 330 -7.96 -17.28 27.97
C LEU A 330 -8.67 -16.19 28.77
N VAL A 331 -9.06 -15.08 28.13
CA VAL A 331 -9.84 -14.02 28.78
C VAL A 331 -11.25 -14.53 29.14
N ALA A 332 -11.92 -15.20 28.20
CA ALA A 332 -13.26 -15.76 28.43
C ALA A 332 -13.28 -16.80 29.57
N ARG A 333 -12.19 -17.55 29.75
CA ARG A 333 -12.04 -18.52 30.86
C ARG A 333 -11.53 -17.90 32.17
N GLY A 334 -11.34 -16.58 32.22
CA GLY A 334 -10.82 -15.88 33.39
C GLY A 334 -9.37 -16.25 33.76
N ARG A 335 -8.59 -16.76 32.80
CA ARG A 335 -7.16 -17.06 32.98
C ARG A 335 -6.28 -15.85 32.71
N VAL A 336 -6.81 -14.86 32.02
CA VAL A 336 -6.23 -13.53 31.84
C VAL A 336 -7.35 -12.53 32.12
N ASP A 337 -7.09 -11.57 33.00
CA ASP A 337 -8.00 -10.46 33.30
C ASP A 337 -7.44 -9.15 32.72
N VAL A 338 -8.22 -8.56 31.83
CA VAL A 338 -7.90 -7.27 31.20
C VAL A 338 -8.64 -6.10 31.87
N GLY A 339 -9.60 -6.37 32.75
CA GLY A 339 -10.39 -5.34 33.44
C GLY A 339 -9.51 -4.35 34.22
N PRO A 340 -8.60 -4.80 35.10
CA PRO A 340 -7.67 -3.93 35.82
C PRO A 340 -6.73 -3.13 34.92
N LEU A 341 -6.53 -3.54 33.67
CA LEU A 341 -5.67 -2.82 32.71
C LEU A 341 -6.37 -1.61 32.10
N VAL A 342 -7.71 -1.60 32.05
CA VAL A 342 -8.51 -0.49 31.51
C VAL A 342 -8.44 0.70 32.47
N SER A 343 -7.53 1.62 32.19
CA SER A 343 -7.32 2.81 33.03
C SER A 343 -8.29 3.94 32.69
N HIS A 344 -8.81 3.96 31.46
CA HIS A 344 -9.72 4.99 30.99
C HIS A 344 -10.61 4.47 29.85
N VAL A 345 -11.88 4.87 29.85
CA VAL A 345 -12.80 4.68 28.73
C VAL A 345 -13.29 6.06 28.30
N ALA A 346 -13.03 6.41 27.05
CA ALA A 346 -13.45 7.68 26.45
C ALA A 346 -14.44 7.42 25.31
N ASP A 347 -15.32 8.37 25.04
CA ASP A 347 -16.16 8.29 23.83
C ASP A 347 -15.31 8.61 22.59
N PHE A 348 -15.61 7.94 21.47
CA PHE A 348 -14.82 8.08 20.25
C PHE A 348 -14.74 9.52 19.71
N ASP A 349 -15.79 10.32 19.94
CA ASP A 349 -15.81 11.73 19.56
C ASP A 349 -14.75 12.57 20.30
N ASP A 350 -14.30 12.12 21.47
CA ASP A 350 -13.27 12.77 22.28
C ASP A 350 -11.85 12.29 21.95
N ALA A 351 -11.68 11.43 20.93
CA ALA A 351 -10.41 10.74 20.67
C ALA A 351 -9.20 11.68 20.59
N VAL A 352 -9.34 12.82 19.90
CA VAL A 352 -8.25 13.80 19.76
C VAL A 352 -7.86 14.40 21.12
N ALA A 353 -8.84 14.69 21.99
CA ALA A 353 -8.58 15.20 23.33
C ALA A 353 -7.90 14.14 24.20
N THR A 354 -8.32 12.88 24.10
CA THR A 354 -7.69 11.76 24.81
C THR A 354 -6.22 11.58 24.44
N TYR A 355 -5.88 11.59 23.13
CA TYR A 355 -4.48 11.51 22.71
C TYR A 355 -3.64 12.69 23.21
N ARG A 356 -4.18 13.91 23.21
CA ARG A 356 -3.48 15.08 23.75
C ARG A 356 -3.23 14.96 25.26
N GLY A 357 -4.21 14.47 26.01
CA GLY A 357 -4.04 14.20 27.44
C GLY A 357 -2.98 13.13 27.74
N LEU A 358 -2.89 12.09 26.90
CA LEU A 358 -1.82 11.08 26.96
C LEU A 358 -0.45 11.69 26.64
N GLU A 359 -0.36 12.53 25.60
CA GLU A 359 0.90 13.18 25.17
C GLU A 359 1.41 14.17 26.22
N ALA A 360 0.51 14.95 26.82
CA ALA A 360 0.82 15.92 27.88
C ALA A 360 1.18 15.25 29.22
N GLY A 361 0.97 13.94 29.37
CA GLY A 361 1.16 13.22 30.62
C GLY A 361 0.09 13.50 31.69
N GLU A 362 -0.99 14.19 31.32
CA GLU A 362 -2.15 14.47 32.16
C GLU A 362 -2.96 13.20 32.41
N LEU A 363 -3.05 12.32 31.41
CA LEU A 363 -3.66 11.00 31.51
C LEU A 363 -2.57 9.94 31.64
N LYS A 364 -2.36 9.43 32.85
CA LYS A 364 -1.51 8.25 33.09
C LYS A 364 -2.36 7.00 32.95
N ALA A 365 -2.23 6.30 31.82
CA ALA A 365 -3.01 5.10 31.53
C ALA A 365 -2.13 3.95 31.03
N VAL A 366 -2.47 2.72 31.43
CA VAL A 366 -1.91 1.48 30.89
C VAL A 366 -2.62 1.14 29.58
N ALA A 367 -3.95 1.12 29.58
CA ALA A 367 -4.80 0.98 28.41
C ALA A 367 -5.95 1.98 28.42
N VAL A 368 -6.31 2.48 27.23
CA VAL A 368 -7.46 3.37 27.01
C VAL A 368 -8.37 2.75 25.96
N LEU A 369 -9.65 2.61 26.27
CA LEU A 369 -10.67 2.16 25.32
C LEU A 369 -11.44 3.37 24.78
N PHE A 370 -11.63 3.41 23.47
CA PHE A 370 -12.69 4.22 22.89
C PHE A 370 -13.98 3.41 22.80
N ARG A 371 -15.07 3.99 23.28
CA ARG A 371 -16.43 3.51 23.11
C ARG A 371 -17.09 4.25 21.95
N TYR A 372 -17.70 3.50 21.04
CA TYR A 372 -18.37 4.04 19.87
C TYR A 372 -19.88 4.13 20.10
N PRO A 373 -20.57 5.07 19.44
CA PRO A 373 -22.03 5.12 19.47
C PRO A 373 -22.63 3.79 19.02
N GLN A 374 -23.47 3.20 19.88
CA GLN A 374 -24.22 2.00 19.54
C GLN A 374 -25.38 2.39 18.61
N PRO A 375 -25.70 1.60 17.58
CA PRO A 375 -26.99 1.74 16.90
C PRO A 375 -28.12 1.55 17.92
N GLU A 376 -29.13 2.43 17.93
CA GLU A 376 -30.28 2.26 18.81
C GLU A 376 -30.92 0.88 18.59
N ALA A 377 -31.15 0.14 19.69
CA ALA A 377 -31.79 -1.16 19.64
C ALA A 377 -33.22 -1.02 19.09
N GLY A 378 -33.44 -1.44 17.84
CA GLY A 378 -34.75 -1.42 17.20
C GLY A 378 -34.87 -0.52 15.98
N THR A 379 -33.83 0.22 15.59
CA THR A 379 -33.76 0.75 14.23
C THR A 379 -33.47 -0.44 13.32
N PRO A 380 -34.34 -0.80 12.37
CA PRO A 380 -33.93 -1.74 11.35
C PRO A 380 -32.69 -1.12 10.72
N VAL A 381 -31.55 -1.82 10.80
CA VAL A 381 -30.57 -1.70 9.72
C VAL A 381 -31.43 -1.87 8.48
N PRO A 382 -31.52 -0.88 7.57
CA PRO A 382 -32.11 -1.18 6.29
C PRO A 382 -31.30 -2.39 5.84
N ALA A 383 -31.95 -3.55 5.75
CA ALA A 383 -31.51 -4.51 4.79
C ALA A 383 -31.67 -3.74 3.47
N THR A 384 -30.67 -2.94 3.10
CA THR A 384 -30.12 -3.07 1.78
C THR A 384 -29.77 -4.55 1.71
N ALA A 385 -30.79 -5.33 1.36
CA ALA A 385 -30.61 -6.47 0.51
C ALA A 385 -29.52 -6.05 -0.48
N PRO A 386 -28.55 -6.92 -0.82
CA PRO A 386 -27.70 -6.63 -1.95
C PRO A 386 -28.68 -6.16 -3.02
N SER A 387 -28.54 -4.91 -3.44
CA SER A 387 -29.34 -4.43 -4.54
C SER A 387 -28.76 -5.16 -5.73
N ALA A 388 -29.13 -6.44 -5.85
CA ALA A 388 -29.73 -6.94 -7.04
C ALA A 388 -30.98 -6.09 -7.34
N THR A 389 -30.82 -4.78 -7.51
CA THR A 389 -30.95 -4.26 -8.86
C THR A 389 -30.15 -5.19 -9.76
N THR A 390 -30.78 -6.31 -10.12
CA THR A 390 -31.10 -6.46 -11.53
C THR A 390 -31.75 -5.13 -11.89
N SER A 391 -30.91 -4.15 -12.21
CA SER A 391 -31.30 -3.12 -13.14
C SER A 391 -32.05 -3.90 -14.20
N PRO A 392 -33.25 -3.46 -14.62
CA PRO A 392 -33.76 -3.98 -15.86
C PRO A 392 -32.57 -3.97 -16.79
N VAL A 393 -32.36 -5.05 -17.55
CA VAL A 393 -31.64 -4.90 -18.80
C VAL A 393 -32.49 -3.89 -19.56
N VAL A 394 -32.30 -2.60 -19.25
CA VAL A 394 -32.69 -1.48 -20.06
C VAL A 394 -31.92 -1.84 -21.30
N PRO A 395 -32.61 -2.17 -22.41
CA PRO A 395 -31.91 -2.30 -23.66
C PRO A 395 -31.09 -1.02 -23.74
N VAL A 396 -29.76 -1.14 -23.70
CA VAL A 396 -28.88 -0.03 -24.03
C VAL A 396 -29.20 0.22 -25.49
N VAL A 397 -30.24 1.01 -25.73
CA VAL A 397 -30.48 1.63 -27.01
C VAL A 397 -29.19 2.40 -27.21
N PRO A 398 -28.43 2.14 -28.29
CA PRO A 398 -27.21 2.89 -28.57
C PRO A 398 -27.62 4.34 -28.79
N GLN A 399 -27.68 5.14 -27.71
CA GLN A 399 -27.63 6.56 -27.85
C GLN A 399 -26.19 6.84 -28.22
N GLN A 400 -25.97 7.08 -29.52
CA GLN A 400 -24.81 7.81 -30.02
C GLN A 400 -24.77 9.17 -29.30
N ARG A 401 -24.29 9.19 -28.06
CA ARG A 401 -23.87 10.42 -27.39
C ARG A 401 -22.45 10.71 -27.87
N THR A 402 -22.32 11.04 -29.15
CA THR A 402 -21.27 11.95 -29.63
C THR A 402 -21.65 13.40 -29.29
N ALA A 403 -22.28 13.62 -28.13
CA ALA A 403 -22.66 14.94 -27.69
C ALA A 403 -21.39 15.65 -27.20
N SER A 404 -20.91 16.59 -28.01
CA SER A 404 -19.98 17.60 -27.54
C SER A 404 -20.50 18.19 -26.23
N ILE A 405 -19.62 18.32 -25.25
CA ILE A 405 -19.95 18.99 -24.00
C ILE A 405 -20.39 20.42 -24.35
N PRO A 406 -21.56 20.91 -23.85
CA PRO A 406 -22.00 22.27 -24.12
C PRO A 406 -20.86 23.27 -23.92
N LEU A 407 -20.63 24.10 -24.95
CA LEU A 407 -19.57 25.11 -24.95
C LEU A 407 -19.69 25.97 -23.67
N GLY A 408 -18.64 25.95 -22.84
CA GLY A 408 -18.54 26.79 -21.65
C GLY A 408 -18.57 26.08 -20.30
N ARG A 409 -18.93 24.78 -20.22
CA ARG A 409 -18.82 24.02 -18.95
C ARG A 409 -17.49 23.25 -18.84
N PRO A 410 -16.94 23.07 -17.62
CA PRO A 410 -15.74 22.25 -17.41
C PRO A 410 -16.04 20.76 -17.66
N LEU A 411 -14.99 20.00 -18.00
CA LEU A 411 -15.06 18.54 -18.10
C LEU A 411 -15.16 17.93 -16.71
N ARG A 412 -16.24 17.23 -16.40
CA ARG A 412 -16.40 16.56 -15.10
C ARG A 412 -15.68 15.22 -15.11
N ILE A 413 -14.72 15.06 -14.21
CA ILE A 413 -13.79 13.94 -14.20
C ILE A 413 -14.00 13.09 -12.94
N GLY A 414 -14.22 11.80 -13.16
CA GLY A 414 -14.06 10.76 -12.16
C GLY A 414 -12.64 10.19 -12.19
N PHE A 415 -12.09 9.85 -11.03
CA PHE A 415 -10.71 9.36 -10.92
C PHE A 415 -10.64 8.07 -10.11
N VAL A 416 -10.27 6.97 -10.76
CA VAL A 416 -10.18 5.63 -10.17
C VAL A 416 -8.71 5.31 -9.92
N GLY A 417 -8.31 5.28 -8.65
CA GLY A 417 -6.93 4.96 -8.22
C GLY A 417 -6.03 6.18 -8.03
N ALA A 418 -6.04 6.76 -6.83
CA ALA A 418 -5.16 7.87 -6.46
C ALA A 418 -3.83 7.41 -5.82
N GLY A 419 -3.12 6.50 -6.50
CA GLY A 419 -1.84 5.98 -6.03
C GLY A 419 -0.67 6.97 -6.14
N ASN A 420 0.54 6.52 -5.81
CA ASN A 420 1.76 7.35 -5.86
C ASN A 420 2.01 7.98 -7.23
N TYR A 421 1.71 7.25 -8.32
CA TYR A 421 1.90 7.78 -9.67
C TYR A 421 0.87 8.87 -9.99
N ALA A 422 -0.42 8.60 -9.80
CA ALA A 422 -1.50 9.56 -10.01
C ALA A 422 -1.26 10.88 -9.25
N THR A 423 -0.96 10.78 -7.94
CA THR A 423 -0.79 11.94 -7.05
C THR A 423 0.49 12.74 -7.31
N SER A 424 1.48 12.19 -8.01
CA SER A 424 2.73 12.88 -8.32
C SER A 424 2.87 13.33 -9.77
N MET A 425 2.19 12.67 -10.72
CA MET A 425 2.42 12.83 -12.15
C MET A 425 1.18 13.27 -12.96
N LEU A 426 -0.04 13.06 -12.47
CA LEU A 426 -1.27 13.36 -13.24
C LEU A 426 -2.15 14.39 -12.53
N LEU A 427 -2.55 14.11 -11.29
CA LEU A 427 -3.47 14.96 -10.52
C LEU A 427 -3.01 16.42 -10.35
N PRO A 428 -1.70 16.74 -10.17
CA PRO A 428 -1.26 18.12 -10.14
C PRO A 428 -1.62 18.91 -11.42
N HIS A 429 -1.56 18.25 -12.58
CA HIS A 429 -1.87 18.88 -13.88
C HIS A 429 -3.38 18.96 -14.16
N LEU A 430 -4.22 18.23 -13.42
CA LEU A 430 -5.67 18.34 -13.50
C LEU A 430 -6.21 19.39 -12.52
N ALA A 431 -5.71 19.41 -11.29
CA ALA A 431 -6.18 20.29 -10.22
C ALA A 431 -5.95 21.79 -10.50
N GLU A 432 -4.96 22.11 -11.34
CA GLU A 432 -4.63 23.50 -11.71
C GLU A 432 -5.50 24.03 -12.88
N ARG A 433 -6.40 23.21 -13.46
CA ARG A 433 -7.14 23.56 -14.67
C ARG A 433 -8.54 24.12 -14.36
N ALA A 434 -8.85 25.28 -14.93
CA ALA A 434 -10.20 25.86 -14.84
C ALA A 434 -11.22 25.16 -15.75
N ASP A 435 -10.76 24.35 -16.71
CA ASP A 435 -11.61 23.70 -17.69
C ASP A 435 -11.85 22.20 -17.41
N ALA A 436 -11.39 21.73 -16.26
CA ALA A 436 -11.64 20.41 -15.72
C ALA A 436 -12.17 20.53 -14.29
N GLU A 437 -13.20 19.78 -13.97
CA GLU A 437 -13.79 19.69 -12.65
C GLU A 437 -13.53 18.29 -12.09
N LEU A 438 -12.83 18.21 -10.96
CA LEU A 438 -12.56 16.96 -10.27
C LEU A 438 -13.78 16.59 -9.42
N THR A 439 -14.67 15.78 -9.96
CA THR A 439 -15.96 15.45 -9.32
C THR A 439 -15.78 14.43 -8.22
N ARG A 440 -15.30 13.22 -8.54
CA ARG A 440 -15.20 12.13 -7.57
C ARG A 440 -13.91 11.34 -7.72
N VAL A 441 -13.27 11.03 -6.60
CA VAL A 441 -12.10 10.13 -6.53
C VAL A 441 -12.47 8.82 -5.81
N VAL A 442 -12.06 7.69 -6.39
CA VAL A 442 -12.26 6.36 -5.84
C VAL A 442 -10.93 5.69 -5.57
N THR A 443 -10.78 5.11 -4.38
CA THR A 443 -9.63 4.28 -4.02
C THR A 443 -10.07 3.08 -3.19
N THR A 444 -9.16 2.11 -3.01
CA THR A 444 -9.45 0.89 -2.24
C THR A 444 -9.44 1.09 -0.72
N SER A 445 -9.08 2.27 -0.22
CA SER A 445 -9.09 2.59 1.21
C SER A 445 -9.67 3.97 1.46
N ALA A 446 -10.58 4.06 2.44
CA ALA A 446 -11.30 5.27 2.80
C ALA A 446 -10.38 6.50 2.97
N LEU A 447 -9.30 6.33 3.75
CA LEU A 447 -8.37 7.42 4.03
C LEU A 447 -7.58 7.88 2.80
N SER A 448 -7.23 6.97 1.88
CA SER A 448 -6.53 7.40 0.66
C SER A 448 -7.44 8.20 -0.28
N ALA A 449 -8.74 7.86 -0.35
CA ALA A 449 -9.73 8.64 -1.09
C ALA A 449 -9.92 10.02 -0.46
N ALA A 450 -10.05 10.09 0.87
CA ALA A 450 -10.18 11.36 1.60
C ALA A 450 -8.93 12.25 1.45
N ASN A 451 -7.73 11.67 1.52
CA ASN A 451 -6.46 12.36 1.28
C ASN A 451 -6.41 12.95 -0.14
N ALA A 452 -6.77 12.17 -1.16
CA ALA A 452 -6.79 12.64 -2.54
C ALA A 452 -7.82 13.77 -2.73
N ARG A 453 -9.01 13.62 -2.15
CA ARG A 453 -10.06 14.64 -2.18
C ARG A 453 -9.59 15.98 -1.63
N ARG A 454 -9.10 15.98 -0.40
CA ARG A 454 -8.62 17.20 0.28
C ARG A 454 -7.47 17.85 -0.46
N LYS A 455 -6.52 17.04 -0.95
CA LYS A 455 -5.29 17.55 -1.56
C LYS A 455 -5.49 18.14 -2.94
N PHE A 456 -6.34 17.52 -3.76
CA PHE A 456 -6.53 17.92 -5.16
C PHE A 456 -7.86 18.65 -5.41
N GLY A 457 -8.70 18.79 -4.38
CA GLY A 457 -9.96 19.53 -4.47
C GLY A 457 -11.08 18.76 -5.17
N PHE A 458 -11.14 17.42 -5.01
CA PHE A 458 -12.31 16.69 -5.50
C PHE A 458 -13.57 17.09 -4.72
N ALA A 459 -14.72 17.17 -5.40
CA ALA A 459 -15.98 17.45 -4.73
C ALA A 459 -16.32 16.32 -3.73
N GLU A 460 -16.15 15.06 -4.16
CA GLU A 460 -16.51 13.86 -3.41
C GLU A 460 -15.41 12.79 -3.46
N SER A 461 -15.48 11.86 -2.52
CA SER A 461 -14.59 10.69 -2.44
C SER A 461 -15.42 9.46 -2.10
N SER A 462 -15.10 8.32 -2.71
CA SER A 462 -15.74 7.05 -2.41
C SER A 462 -14.73 5.91 -2.36
N THR A 463 -15.17 4.77 -1.83
CA THR A 463 -14.48 3.48 -2.02
C THR A 463 -15.21 2.56 -3.01
N ASP A 464 -16.40 2.96 -3.45
CA ASP A 464 -17.18 2.30 -4.48
C ASP A 464 -16.83 2.83 -5.86
N LEU A 465 -16.60 1.92 -6.78
CA LEU A 465 -16.26 2.20 -8.17
C LEU A 465 -17.48 2.65 -8.98
N ASP A 466 -18.65 2.11 -8.64
CA ASP A 466 -19.89 2.31 -9.39
C ASP A 466 -20.33 3.79 -9.28
N ASP A 467 -20.03 4.42 -8.16
CA ASP A 467 -20.13 5.87 -7.92
C ASP A 467 -19.39 6.75 -8.94
N VAL A 468 -18.41 6.21 -9.68
CA VAL A 468 -17.70 6.94 -10.76
C VAL A 468 -18.13 6.47 -12.13
N ILE A 469 -18.19 5.15 -12.35
CA ILE A 469 -18.46 4.61 -13.68
C ILE A 469 -19.92 4.86 -14.08
N ASP A 470 -20.85 4.67 -13.14
CA ASP A 470 -22.28 4.67 -13.41
C ASP A 470 -22.93 6.05 -13.18
N ASP A 471 -22.21 7.00 -12.58
CA ASP A 471 -22.70 8.37 -12.38
C ASP A 471 -22.85 9.11 -13.74
N PRO A 472 -24.08 9.43 -14.19
CA PRO A 472 -24.31 10.11 -15.46
C PRO A 472 -23.79 11.56 -15.49
N SER A 473 -23.43 12.12 -14.34
CA SER A 473 -22.81 13.44 -14.21
C SER A 473 -21.33 13.43 -14.60
N ILE A 474 -20.64 12.29 -14.59
CA ILE A 474 -19.23 12.23 -14.97
C ILE A 474 -19.10 12.11 -16.49
N ASP A 475 -18.27 12.95 -17.10
CA ASP A 475 -18.04 12.96 -18.55
C ASP A 475 -16.82 12.10 -18.95
N ALA A 476 -15.79 12.08 -18.09
CA ALA A 476 -14.55 11.35 -18.33
C ALA A 476 -14.04 10.63 -17.08
N VAL A 477 -13.38 9.49 -17.27
CA VAL A 477 -12.82 8.68 -16.18
C VAL A 477 -11.32 8.47 -16.41
N PHE A 478 -10.53 8.72 -15.37
CA PHE A 478 -9.12 8.32 -15.30
C PHE A 478 -8.98 7.01 -14.53
N VAL A 479 -8.50 5.96 -15.20
CA VAL A 479 -8.19 4.65 -14.62
C VAL A 479 -6.68 4.56 -14.37
N VAL A 480 -6.28 4.71 -13.10
CA VAL A 480 -4.87 4.76 -12.67
C VAL A 480 -4.65 3.76 -11.52
N THR A 481 -4.99 2.50 -11.79
CA THR A 481 -5.00 1.40 -10.83
C THR A 481 -3.82 0.45 -11.07
N ARG A 482 -3.90 -0.79 -10.56
CA ARG A 482 -2.96 -1.86 -10.90
C ARG A 482 -3.27 -2.44 -12.27
N HIS A 483 -2.26 -2.99 -12.95
CA HIS A 483 -2.35 -3.41 -14.35
C HIS A 483 -3.50 -4.39 -14.59
N SER A 484 -3.67 -5.35 -13.68
CA SER A 484 -4.70 -6.41 -13.74
C SER A 484 -6.12 -5.89 -13.91
N SER A 485 -6.40 -4.67 -13.46
CA SER A 485 -7.76 -4.10 -13.50
C SER A 485 -8.04 -3.19 -14.70
N HIS A 486 -7.02 -2.78 -15.45
CA HIS A 486 -7.17 -1.74 -16.48
C HIS A 486 -8.19 -2.10 -17.56
N ALA A 487 -8.05 -3.28 -18.20
CA ALA A 487 -8.93 -3.68 -19.29
C ALA A 487 -10.41 -3.75 -18.86
N ALA A 488 -10.70 -4.36 -17.72
CA ALA A 488 -12.06 -4.49 -17.20
C ALA A 488 -12.69 -3.12 -16.86
N LEU A 489 -11.93 -2.23 -16.21
CA LEU A 489 -12.39 -0.89 -15.85
C LEU A 489 -12.59 -0.01 -17.08
N THR A 490 -11.67 -0.06 -18.04
CA THR A 490 -11.78 0.65 -19.31
C THR A 490 -13.00 0.19 -20.10
N ARG A 491 -13.23 -1.13 -20.21
CA ARG A 491 -14.43 -1.69 -20.84
C ARG A 491 -15.70 -1.12 -20.22
N ARG A 492 -15.83 -1.19 -18.89
CA ARG A 492 -17.01 -0.68 -18.17
C ARG A 492 -17.24 0.82 -18.44
N ALA A 493 -16.19 1.64 -18.33
CA ALA A 493 -16.30 3.08 -18.55
C ALA A 493 -16.65 3.45 -20.00
N LEU A 494 -16.12 2.72 -21.00
CA LEU A 494 -16.48 2.94 -22.40
C LEU A 494 -17.96 2.62 -22.68
N LEU A 495 -18.46 1.49 -22.15
CA LEU A 495 -19.87 1.10 -22.27
C LEU A 495 -20.81 2.08 -21.55
N ALA A 496 -20.36 2.67 -20.44
CA ALA A 496 -21.08 3.75 -19.75
C ALA A 496 -21.02 5.11 -20.49
N GLY A 497 -20.42 5.16 -21.69
CA GLY A 497 -20.35 6.35 -22.54
C GLY A 497 -19.34 7.41 -22.08
N LYS A 498 -18.37 7.04 -21.23
CA LYS A 498 -17.36 7.98 -20.70
C LYS A 498 -16.19 8.11 -21.67
N ALA A 499 -15.56 9.29 -21.71
CA ALA A 499 -14.20 9.38 -22.24
C ALA A 499 -13.22 8.75 -21.24
N VAL A 500 -12.31 7.88 -21.69
CA VAL A 500 -11.46 7.09 -20.81
C VAL A 500 -9.99 7.42 -21.00
N PHE A 501 -9.34 7.89 -19.93
CA PHE A 501 -7.89 7.85 -19.80
C PHE A 501 -7.53 6.62 -18.99
N VAL A 502 -6.64 5.76 -19.48
CA VAL A 502 -6.15 4.60 -18.72
C VAL A 502 -4.63 4.60 -18.69
N GLU A 503 -4.05 4.42 -17.50
CA GLU A 503 -2.61 4.27 -17.38
C GLU A 503 -2.13 2.97 -18.05
N LYS A 504 -0.86 2.94 -18.44
CA LYS A 504 -0.31 1.78 -19.15
C LYS A 504 -0.03 0.61 -18.18
N PRO A 505 -0.17 -0.65 -18.64
CA PRO A 505 -0.62 -1.08 -19.96
C PRO A 505 -2.15 -1.13 -20.07
N LEU A 506 -2.71 -1.06 -21.28
CA LEU A 506 -4.15 -1.18 -21.47
C LEU A 506 -4.68 -2.57 -21.06
N ALA A 507 -3.94 -3.61 -21.42
CA ALA A 507 -4.25 -5.00 -21.11
C ALA A 507 -2.97 -5.82 -20.87
N LEU A 508 -3.10 -6.90 -20.11
CA LEU A 508 -2.01 -7.84 -19.83
C LEU A 508 -1.99 -9.05 -20.77
N ASP A 509 -3.07 -9.27 -21.53
CA ASP A 509 -3.23 -10.35 -22.49
C ASP A 509 -4.18 -9.93 -23.65
N GLU A 510 -4.27 -10.79 -24.68
CA GLU A 510 -5.10 -10.52 -25.86
C GLU A 510 -6.59 -10.58 -25.51
N ALA A 511 -7.01 -11.40 -24.55
CA ALA A 511 -8.40 -11.49 -24.12
C ALA A 511 -8.89 -10.17 -23.50
N GLY A 512 -8.08 -9.58 -22.63
CA GLY A 512 -8.30 -8.26 -22.05
C GLY A 512 -8.33 -7.16 -23.11
N LEU A 513 -7.38 -7.17 -24.05
CA LEU A 513 -7.38 -6.20 -25.15
C LEU A 513 -8.65 -6.34 -26.00
N ARG A 514 -9.00 -7.55 -26.41
CA ARG A 514 -10.21 -7.85 -27.19
C ARG A 514 -11.46 -7.35 -26.47
N SER A 515 -11.58 -7.58 -25.16
CA SER A 515 -12.72 -7.11 -24.38
C SER A 515 -12.93 -5.59 -24.42
N VAL A 516 -11.84 -4.82 -24.50
CA VAL A 516 -11.90 -3.35 -24.65
C VAL A 516 -12.29 -2.97 -26.08
N LEU A 517 -11.74 -3.64 -27.09
CA LEU A 517 -12.09 -3.38 -28.50
C LEU A 517 -13.55 -3.72 -28.79
N ASP A 518 -14.05 -4.82 -28.23
CA ASP A 518 -15.45 -5.20 -28.30
C ASP A 518 -16.34 -4.12 -27.66
N ALA A 519 -15.90 -3.54 -26.53
CA ALA A 519 -16.62 -2.44 -25.89
C ALA A 519 -16.70 -1.19 -26.76
N VAL A 520 -15.61 -0.84 -27.45
CA VAL A 520 -15.59 0.27 -28.43
C VAL A 520 -16.56 -0.03 -29.58
N ALA A 521 -16.55 -1.25 -30.12
CA ALA A 521 -17.42 -1.65 -31.21
C ALA A 521 -18.91 -1.67 -30.79
N GLU A 522 -19.20 -2.18 -29.59
CA GLU A 522 -20.55 -2.31 -29.02
C GLU A 522 -21.17 -0.94 -28.70
N SER A 523 -20.41 -0.05 -28.06
CA SER A 523 -20.90 1.27 -27.66
C SER A 523 -20.77 2.34 -28.74
N GLY A 524 -19.92 2.12 -29.75
CA GLY A 524 -19.47 3.16 -30.68
C GLY A 524 -18.61 4.24 -30.03
N ASN A 525 -18.17 4.06 -28.78
CA ASN A 525 -17.37 5.01 -28.03
C ASN A 525 -15.87 4.73 -28.22
N ASP A 526 -15.21 5.49 -29.09
CA ASP A 526 -13.79 5.39 -29.39
C ASP A 526 -12.92 6.37 -28.56
N ARG A 527 -13.51 7.01 -27.54
CA ARG A 527 -12.88 8.07 -26.73
C ARG A 527 -11.94 7.49 -25.68
N LEU A 528 -10.87 6.85 -26.15
CA LEU A 528 -9.88 6.16 -25.33
C LEU A 528 -8.48 6.75 -25.51
N GLN A 529 -7.80 7.03 -24.40
CA GLN A 529 -6.38 7.38 -24.38
C GLN A 529 -5.63 6.50 -23.38
N VAL A 530 -4.50 5.95 -23.81
CA VAL A 530 -3.57 5.23 -22.93
C VAL A 530 -2.45 6.17 -22.45
N GLY A 531 -1.91 5.92 -21.25
CA GLY A 531 -0.80 6.60 -20.57
C GLY A 531 0.56 6.64 -21.31
N PHE A 532 0.59 6.80 -22.63
CA PHE A 532 1.81 6.97 -23.43
C PHE A 532 2.29 8.44 -23.46
N ASN A 533 2.74 8.94 -22.31
CA ASN A 533 3.15 10.34 -22.15
C ASN A 533 4.35 10.80 -23.04
N ARG A 534 5.21 9.90 -23.55
CA ARG A 534 6.48 10.29 -24.19
C ARG A 534 6.36 10.98 -25.53
N ARG A 535 5.37 10.63 -26.34
CA ARG A 535 5.06 11.36 -27.58
C ARG A 535 4.66 12.82 -27.35
N PHE A 536 4.32 13.19 -26.11
CA PHE A 536 3.99 14.56 -25.72
C PHE A 536 5.16 15.31 -25.07
N ALA A 537 6.33 14.67 -24.92
CA ALA A 537 7.47 15.30 -24.27
C ALA A 537 7.99 16.47 -25.13
N PRO A 538 8.02 17.72 -24.64
CA PRO A 538 8.30 18.89 -25.47
C PRO A 538 9.62 18.80 -26.25
N LEU A 539 10.67 18.30 -25.60
CA LEU A 539 11.98 18.14 -26.26
C LEU A 539 11.95 17.06 -27.34
N LEU A 540 11.19 15.98 -27.17
CA LEU A 540 11.10 14.92 -28.16
C LEU A 540 10.24 15.37 -29.35
N VAL A 541 9.18 16.14 -29.09
CA VAL A 541 8.36 16.81 -30.12
C VAL A 541 9.22 17.77 -30.95
N GLU A 542 9.99 18.66 -30.31
CA GLU A 542 10.89 19.55 -31.05
C GLU A 542 11.91 18.74 -31.85
N ALA A 543 12.54 17.74 -31.25
CA ALA A 543 13.56 16.93 -31.90
C ALA A 543 13.00 16.17 -33.13
N SER A 544 11.76 15.66 -33.05
CA SER A 544 11.05 15.05 -34.18
C SER A 544 10.76 16.07 -35.29
N GLN A 545 10.30 17.27 -34.95
CA GLN A 545 10.08 18.35 -35.93
C GLN A 545 11.38 18.76 -36.62
N ARG A 546 12.50 18.76 -35.91
CA ARG A 546 13.84 19.08 -36.46
C ARG A 546 14.39 17.96 -37.35
N LEU A 547 14.08 16.70 -37.03
CA LEU A 547 14.38 15.56 -37.91
C LEU A 547 13.60 15.67 -39.23
N GLY A 548 12.39 16.24 -39.17
CA GLY A 548 11.55 16.52 -40.33
C GLY A 548 10.74 15.30 -40.79
N ARG A 549 9.97 15.49 -41.86
CA ARG A 549 9.15 14.42 -42.45
C ARG A 549 10.06 13.41 -43.15
N ARG A 550 9.92 12.14 -42.78
CA ARG A 550 10.63 11.02 -43.42
C ARG A 550 10.04 10.70 -44.79
N VAL A 551 10.91 10.27 -45.71
CA VAL A 551 10.54 9.79 -47.06
C VAL A 551 10.87 8.31 -47.22
N GLY A 552 11.95 7.82 -46.59
CA GLY A 552 12.36 6.42 -46.60
C GLY A 552 12.27 5.71 -45.24
N PRO A 553 12.66 4.42 -45.19
CA PRO A 553 12.71 3.65 -43.96
C PRO A 553 13.72 4.24 -42.95
N ALA A 554 13.47 4.03 -41.66
CA ALA A 554 14.39 4.40 -40.59
C ALA A 554 14.85 3.19 -39.78
N THR A 555 16.00 3.36 -39.13
CA THR A 555 16.46 2.46 -38.06
C THR A 555 16.43 3.19 -36.73
N VAL A 556 15.75 2.60 -35.75
CA VAL A 556 15.61 3.17 -34.39
C VAL A 556 16.31 2.30 -33.36
N ARG A 557 17.08 2.91 -32.47
CA ARG A 557 17.65 2.26 -31.28
C ARG A 557 17.11 2.95 -30.04
N TYR A 558 16.44 2.20 -29.17
CA TYR A 558 15.92 2.72 -27.91
C TYR A 558 16.49 1.88 -26.76
N LEU A 559 17.36 2.48 -25.94
CA LEU A 559 17.82 1.87 -24.70
C LEU A 559 17.02 2.41 -23.51
N VAL A 560 16.52 1.50 -22.69
CA VAL A 560 15.84 1.76 -21.43
C VAL A 560 16.63 1.09 -20.31
N ASN A 561 17.35 1.89 -19.54
CA ASN A 561 18.02 1.49 -18.31
C ASN A 561 17.03 1.58 -17.14
N ALA A 562 16.19 0.56 -17.01
CA ALA A 562 15.09 0.50 -16.06
C ALA A 562 15.54 0.35 -14.59
N GLY A 563 16.78 -0.10 -14.36
CA GLY A 563 17.34 -0.37 -13.03
C GLY A 563 16.65 -1.55 -12.31
N ARG A 564 17.10 -1.88 -11.09
CA ARG A 564 16.49 -2.96 -10.29
C ARG A 564 15.29 -2.48 -9.49
N LEU A 565 14.28 -3.34 -9.36
CA LEU A 565 13.15 -3.11 -8.47
C LEU A 565 13.50 -3.46 -7.02
N ASP A 566 12.78 -2.85 -6.09
CA ASP A 566 12.74 -3.28 -4.69
C ASP A 566 12.13 -4.69 -4.59
N ALA A 567 12.64 -5.51 -3.67
CA ALA A 567 12.21 -6.90 -3.51
C ALA A 567 10.72 -7.05 -3.14
N GLN A 568 10.10 -6.01 -2.58
CA GLN A 568 8.68 -5.98 -2.22
C GLN A 568 7.81 -5.25 -3.26
N SER A 569 8.38 -4.89 -4.42
CA SER A 569 7.63 -4.22 -5.48
C SER A 569 6.50 -5.12 -6.01
N TRP A 570 5.29 -4.56 -6.13
CA TRP A 570 4.15 -5.28 -6.71
C TRP A 570 4.38 -5.68 -8.17
N TYR A 571 5.27 -4.98 -8.90
CA TYR A 571 5.70 -5.37 -10.25
C TYR A 571 6.36 -6.76 -10.32
N LEU A 572 6.79 -7.32 -9.19
CA LEU A 572 7.36 -8.67 -9.12
C LEU A 572 6.29 -9.75 -9.02
N ARG A 573 5.01 -9.40 -8.84
CA ARG A 573 3.88 -10.34 -8.81
C ARG A 573 3.41 -10.67 -10.24
N SER A 574 4.30 -11.24 -11.04
CA SER A 574 4.08 -11.41 -12.49
C SER A 574 2.86 -12.26 -12.85
N ALA A 575 2.47 -13.20 -11.98
CA ALA A 575 1.30 -14.04 -12.17
C ALA A 575 -0.02 -13.23 -12.26
N THR A 576 -0.10 -12.08 -11.57
CA THR A 576 -1.29 -11.23 -11.56
C THR A 576 -1.07 -9.91 -12.28
N GLU A 577 0.14 -9.37 -12.26
CA GLU A 577 0.43 -8.00 -12.72
C GLU A 577 1.22 -7.94 -14.05
N GLY A 578 1.49 -9.12 -14.64
CA GLY A 578 2.26 -9.28 -15.87
C GLY A 578 3.76 -9.06 -15.68
N SER A 579 4.53 -9.25 -16.76
CA SER A 579 5.97 -8.95 -16.75
C SER A 579 6.20 -7.45 -16.58
N ARG A 580 7.39 -7.05 -16.07
CA ARG A 580 7.73 -5.63 -15.96
C ARG A 580 7.71 -4.95 -17.33
N PHE A 581 8.13 -5.67 -18.38
CA PHE A 581 8.04 -5.18 -19.75
C PHE A 581 6.59 -5.10 -20.24
N ALA A 582 5.70 -6.04 -19.93
CA ALA A 582 4.28 -5.86 -20.22
C ALA A 582 3.73 -4.58 -19.56
N GLY A 583 4.19 -4.29 -18.34
CA GLY A 583 3.84 -3.10 -17.59
C GLY A 583 4.40 -1.77 -18.13
N GLU A 584 5.56 -1.74 -18.79
CA GLU A 584 6.21 -0.48 -19.22
C GLU A 584 6.44 -0.38 -20.74
N GLY A 585 6.57 -1.52 -21.41
CA GLY A 585 7.03 -1.71 -22.78
C GLY A 585 6.22 -0.97 -23.83
N GLY A 586 4.88 -0.97 -23.67
CA GLY A 586 3.98 -0.26 -24.57
C GLY A 586 4.29 1.23 -24.69
N HIS A 587 4.86 1.82 -23.63
CA HIS A 587 5.31 3.19 -23.65
C HIS A 587 6.45 3.45 -24.65
N PHE A 588 7.38 2.51 -24.76
CA PHE A 588 8.51 2.61 -25.67
C PHE A 588 8.11 2.24 -27.09
N VAL A 589 7.24 1.24 -27.25
CA VAL A 589 6.65 0.85 -28.54
C VAL A 589 5.84 2.02 -29.12
N ASP A 590 5.00 2.68 -28.33
CA ASP A 590 4.25 3.87 -28.76
C ASP A 590 5.18 4.98 -29.22
N THR A 591 6.24 5.26 -28.44
CA THR A 591 7.20 6.33 -28.76
C THR A 591 7.86 6.10 -30.11
N VAL A 592 8.30 4.87 -30.39
CA VAL A 592 8.89 4.51 -31.69
C VAL A 592 7.85 4.64 -32.80
N SER A 593 6.65 4.10 -32.60
CA SER A 593 5.58 4.12 -33.60
C SER A 593 5.15 5.54 -33.95
N TRP A 594 5.09 6.43 -32.95
CA TRP A 594 4.86 7.86 -33.12
C TRP A 594 5.99 8.56 -33.90
N LEU A 595 7.26 8.30 -33.56
CA LEU A 595 8.42 8.85 -34.29
C LEU A 595 8.44 8.41 -35.76
N LEU A 596 8.01 7.17 -36.02
CA LEU A 596 7.93 6.62 -37.38
C LEU A 596 6.64 7.05 -38.10
N GLY A 597 5.58 7.42 -37.39
CA GLY A 597 4.26 7.68 -37.98
C GLY A 597 3.60 6.42 -38.54
N ALA A 598 3.94 5.24 -38.01
CA ALA A 598 3.42 3.95 -38.43
C ALA A 598 3.39 2.98 -37.25
N ASP A 599 2.44 2.03 -37.26
CA ASP A 599 2.33 0.98 -36.26
C ASP A 599 3.16 -0.26 -36.63
N PRO A 600 3.69 -1.02 -35.65
CA PRO A 600 4.51 -2.20 -35.92
C PRO A 600 3.69 -3.34 -36.55
N VAL A 601 4.34 -4.20 -37.32
CA VAL A 601 3.72 -5.39 -37.97
C VAL A 601 4.26 -6.72 -37.47
N SER A 602 5.47 -6.73 -36.89
CA SER A 602 6.02 -7.92 -36.23
C SER A 602 6.98 -7.58 -35.12
N VAL A 603 7.17 -8.54 -34.21
CA VAL A 603 8.10 -8.47 -33.08
C VAL A 603 8.93 -9.74 -33.01
N PHE A 604 10.23 -9.62 -32.82
CA PHE A 604 11.11 -10.68 -32.36
C PHE A 604 11.77 -10.25 -31.05
N ALA A 605 11.87 -11.13 -30.06
CA ALA A 605 12.47 -10.80 -28.79
C ALA A 605 13.45 -11.89 -28.31
N ALA A 606 14.51 -11.43 -27.64
CA ALA A 606 15.47 -12.28 -26.96
C ALA A 606 15.78 -11.68 -25.57
N ALA A 607 16.09 -12.53 -24.60
CA ALA A 607 16.38 -12.08 -23.24
C ALA A 607 17.53 -12.85 -22.61
N ALA A 608 18.20 -12.21 -21.66
CA ALA A 608 19.15 -12.86 -20.76
C ALA A 608 18.43 -13.86 -19.84
N PRO A 609 19.17 -14.77 -19.17
CA PRO A 609 18.60 -15.66 -18.15
C PRO A 609 17.74 -14.90 -17.13
N GLY A 610 16.57 -15.44 -16.81
CA GLY A 610 15.60 -14.79 -15.92
C GLY A 610 14.70 -13.74 -16.58
N ARG A 611 14.85 -13.47 -17.89
CA ARG A 611 13.98 -12.61 -18.71
C ARG A 611 13.79 -11.16 -18.22
N GLN A 612 14.69 -10.66 -17.38
CA GLN A 612 14.62 -9.27 -16.89
C GLN A 612 15.30 -8.26 -17.82
N ASP A 613 16.40 -8.68 -18.45
CA ASP A 613 17.09 -7.90 -19.49
C ASP A 613 16.73 -8.49 -20.85
N LEU A 614 16.12 -7.68 -21.72
CA LEU A 614 15.62 -8.14 -23.02
C LEU A 614 15.87 -7.15 -24.15
N HIS A 615 15.81 -7.66 -25.37
CA HIS A 615 15.86 -6.91 -26.61
C HIS A 615 14.65 -7.29 -27.46
N ALA A 616 13.86 -6.30 -27.88
CA ALA A 616 12.75 -6.46 -28.80
C ALA A 616 13.05 -5.75 -30.12
N VAL A 617 13.00 -6.49 -31.22
CA VAL A 617 13.14 -6.01 -32.59
C VAL A 617 11.74 -5.88 -33.19
N LEU A 618 11.38 -4.67 -33.63
CA LEU A 618 10.11 -4.38 -34.27
C LEU A 618 10.33 -4.07 -35.75
N THR A 619 9.42 -4.52 -36.61
CA THR A 619 9.38 -4.15 -38.03
C THR A 619 8.10 -3.38 -38.35
N TYR A 620 8.17 -2.48 -39.33
CA TYR A 620 7.10 -1.57 -39.72
C TYR A 620 6.75 -1.70 -41.21
N PRO A 621 5.54 -1.27 -41.65
CA PRO A 621 5.08 -1.43 -43.04
C PRO A 621 5.98 -0.76 -44.09
N ASP A 622 6.62 0.35 -43.73
CA ASP A 622 7.52 1.12 -44.61
C ASP A 622 8.94 0.52 -44.71
N GLY A 623 9.17 -0.63 -44.09
CA GLY A 623 10.49 -1.28 -44.00
C GLY A 623 11.37 -0.74 -42.86
N SER A 624 10.88 0.22 -42.04
CA SER A 624 11.61 0.68 -40.87
C SER A 624 11.76 -0.44 -39.84
N THR A 625 12.84 -0.37 -39.06
CA THR A 625 13.11 -1.31 -37.97
C THR A 625 13.45 -0.56 -36.69
N ALA A 626 13.13 -1.16 -35.55
CA ALA A 626 13.48 -0.63 -34.25
C ALA A 626 14.00 -1.72 -33.32
N VAL A 627 14.99 -1.39 -32.49
CA VAL A 627 15.44 -2.25 -31.40
C VAL A 627 15.22 -1.54 -30.08
N ILE A 628 14.37 -2.10 -29.24
CA ILE A 628 14.15 -1.67 -27.85
C ILE A 628 14.96 -2.60 -26.95
N THR A 629 15.98 -2.05 -26.29
CA THR A 629 16.74 -2.75 -25.25
C THR A 629 16.21 -2.32 -23.90
N TYR A 630 15.67 -3.27 -23.13
CA TYR A 630 15.19 -3.04 -21.78
C TYR A 630 16.11 -3.75 -20.80
N ALA A 631 16.86 -2.98 -20.01
CA ALA A 631 17.90 -3.49 -19.12
C ALA A 631 17.67 -3.04 -17.68
N THR A 632 17.83 -3.96 -16.74
CA THR A 632 17.66 -3.76 -15.29
C THR A 632 18.99 -3.77 -14.54
N SER A 633 20.05 -4.30 -15.16
CA SER A 633 21.40 -4.43 -14.61
C SER A 633 22.27 -3.16 -14.76
N GLY A 634 21.80 -2.14 -15.49
CA GLY A 634 22.55 -0.93 -15.76
C GLY A 634 22.74 -0.01 -14.54
N ALA A 635 23.82 0.78 -14.55
CA ALA A 635 24.15 1.69 -13.45
C ALA A 635 23.12 2.83 -13.33
N ALA A 636 22.67 3.13 -12.10
CA ALA A 636 21.68 4.18 -11.84
C ALA A 636 22.11 5.60 -12.24
N ARG A 637 23.42 5.84 -12.44
CA ARG A 637 23.97 7.13 -12.90
C ARG A 637 23.96 7.30 -14.42
N PHE A 638 23.77 6.22 -15.18
CA PHE A 638 23.65 6.28 -16.63
C PHE A 638 22.26 6.81 -17.02
N PRO A 639 22.12 7.58 -18.12
CA PRO A 639 20.82 8.04 -18.61
C PRO A 639 19.78 6.93 -18.67
N LYS A 640 18.56 7.21 -18.20
CA LYS A 640 17.52 6.19 -18.13
C LYS A 640 17.07 5.76 -19.52
N GLU A 641 16.95 6.72 -20.43
CA GLU A 641 16.33 6.51 -21.74
C GLU A 641 17.12 7.22 -22.82
N THR A 642 17.60 6.50 -23.83
CA THR A 642 18.29 7.09 -24.98
C THR A 642 17.69 6.57 -26.27
N ILE A 643 17.44 7.48 -27.22
CA ILE A 643 16.85 7.15 -28.52
C ILE A 643 17.79 7.63 -29.62
N GLU A 644 18.02 6.79 -30.61
CA GLU A 644 18.70 7.16 -31.86
C GLU A 644 17.79 6.81 -33.03
N VAL A 645 17.57 7.75 -33.95
CA VAL A 645 16.80 7.53 -35.20
C VAL A 645 17.68 7.91 -36.37
N LEU A 646 17.93 6.97 -37.27
CA LEU A 646 18.68 7.17 -38.51
C LEU A 646 17.71 7.07 -39.68
N ALA A 647 17.55 8.15 -40.44
CA ALA A 647 16.63 8.23 -41.58
C ALA A 647 17.09 9.31 -42.57
N ASP A 648 16.97 9.06 -43.88
CA ASP A 648 17.13 10.08 -44.93
C ASP A 648 18.40 10.93 -44.82
N GLY A 649 19.54 10.31 -44.49
CA GLY A 649 20.82 11.00 -44.31
C GLY A 649 20.93 11.86 -43.03
N SER A 650 19.94 11.77 -42.14
CA SER A 650 19.89 12.46 -40.85
C SER A 650 19.90 11.49 -39.66
N VAL A 651 20.43 11.96 -38.53
CA VAL A 651 20.51 11.22 -37.27
C VAL A 651 19.99 12.06 -36.12
N LEU A 652 18.89 11.63 -35.50
CA LEU A 652 18.45 12.14 -34.21
C LEU A 652 19.12 11.32 -33.10
N ARG A 653 19.70 12.00 -32.12
CA ARG A 653 20.14 11.42 -30.84
C ARG A 653 19.45 12.15 -29.70
N PHE A 654 18.80 11.40 -28.82
CA PHE A 654 18.02 11.88 -27.70
C PHE A 654 18.53 11.25 -26.40
N ASP A 655 18.77 12.07 -25.39
CA ASP A 655 19.39 11.67 -24.12
C ASP A 655 18.51 12.11 -22.94
N ASP A 656 17.72 11.16 -22.44
CA ASP A 656 16.94 11.16 -21.19
C ASP A 656 16.19 12.47 -20.91
N PHE A 657 15.52 13.00 -21.93
CA PHE A 657 14.70 14.22 -21.87
C PHE A 657 15.49 15.46 -21.44
N ALA A 658 16.82 15.39 -21.45
CA ALA A 658 17.71 16.44 -21.02
C ALA A 658 18.40 17.13 -22.20
N ARG A 659 18.65 16.38 -23.28
CA ARG A 659 19.28 16.89 -24.50
C ARG A 659 18.83 16.10 -25.73
N ALA A 660 18.71 16.79 -26.86
CA ALA A 660 18.57 16.19 -28.16
C ALA A 660 19.53 16.85 -29.18
N THR A 661 19.97 16.10 -30.16
CA THR A 661 20.77 16.60 -31.29
C THR A 661 20.27 15.95 -32.58
N VAL A 662 20.14 16.74 -33.64
CA VAL A 662 19.85 16.26 -34.98
C VAL A 662 21.04 16.60 -35.88
N HIS A 663 21.61 15.58 -36.49
CA HIS A 663 22.70 15.68 -37.45
C HIS A 663 22.12 15.46 -38.84
N GLY A 664 22.05 16.50 -39.66
CA GLY A 664 21.67 16.43 -41.07
C GLY A 664 22.45 17.49 -41.86
N PRO A 665 21.89 18.06 -42.94
CA PRO A 665 22.54 19.15 -43.69
C PRO A 665 22.92 20.35 -42.81
N ARG A 666 22.17 20.59 -41.73
CA ARG A 666 22.55 21.48 -40.64
C ARG A 666 22.45 20.73 -39.31
N ARG A 667 23.44 20.92 -38.45
CA ARG A 667 23.39 20.39 -37.08
C ARG A 667 22.48 21.24 -36.22
N TRP A 668 21.54 20.61 -35.54
CA TRP A 668 20.77 21.21 -34.45
C TRP A 668 21.11 20.51 -33.14
N ALA A 669 21.16 21.28 -32.06
CA ALA A 669 21.33 20.78 -30.70
C ALA A 669 20.42 21.59 -29.77
N SER A 670 19.66 20.89 -28.94
CA SER A 670 18.85 21.55 -27.93
C SER A 670 19.73 22.21 -26.86
N SER A 671 19.20 23.27 -26.25
CA SER A 671 19.72 23.75 -24.98
C SER A 671 19.68 22.63 -23.95
N ARG A 672 20.72 22.51 -23.11
CA ARG A 672 20.68 21.55 -21.99
C ARG A 672 19.64 22.03 -20.99
N ILE A 673 18.62 21.22 -20.71
CA ILE A 673 17.58 21.56 -19.73
C ILE A 673 18.11 21.17 -18.34
N PRO A 674 18.52 22.12 -17.47
CA PRO A 674 19.23 21.80 -16.24
C PRO A 674 18.30 21.39 -15.09
N ARG A 675 16.99 21.68 -15.21
CA ARG A 675 16.00 21.52 -14.13
C ARG A 675 14.80 20.70 -14.61
N GLY A 676 14.85 19.40 -14.33
CA GLY A 676 13.72 18.47 -14.53
C GLY A 676 13.69 17.82 -15.90
N ARG A 677 13.22 16.57 -15.94
CA ARG A 677 12.99 15.78 -17.15
C ARG A 677 11.51 15.85 -17.46
N ASP A 678 11.09 16.78 -18.31
CA ASP A 678 9.70 16.83 -18.77
C ASP A 678 9.46 15.68 -19.74
N LYS A 679 8.64 14.73 -19.30
CA LYS A 679 8.32 13.51 -20.04
C LYS A 679 6.97 13.61 -20.74
N GLY A 680 6.32 14.77 -20.73
CA GLY A 680 5.08 15.03 -21.47
C GLY A 680 3.78 14.76 -20.71
N GLN A 681 3.80 14.51 -19.39
CA GLN A 681 2.57 14.23 -18.64
C GLN A 681 1.56 15.38 -18.69
N ALA A 682 2.02 16.62 -18.52
CA ALA A 682 1.16 17.80 -18.61
C ALA A 682 0.50 17.89 -20.00
N ALA A 683 1.31 17.89 -21.07
CA ALA A 683 0.82 17.97 -22.44
C ALA A 683 -0.08 16.77 -22.82
N GLN A 684 0.15 15.58 -22.27
CA GLN A 684 -0.71 14.42 -22.45
C GLN A 684 -2.10 14.63 -21.82
N VAL A 685 -2.14 15.13 -20.58
CA VAL A 685 -3.39 15.45 -19.88
C VAL A 685 -4.14 16.56 -20.63
N ASP A 686 -3.43 17.59 -21.08
CA ASP A 686 -3.99 18.69 -21.86
C ASP A 686 -4.64 18.19 -23.16
N ALA A 687 -3.98 17.29 -23.87
CA ALA A 687 -4.51 16.68 -25.09
C ALA A 687 -5.76 15.84 -24.81
N PHE A 688 -5.77 15.07 -23.72
CA PHE A 688 -6.94 14.32 -23.27
C PHE A 688 -8.13 15.24 -22.98
N VAL A 689 -7.95 16.24 -22.12
CA VAL A 689 -9.01 17.18 -21.72
C VAL A 689 -9.53 17.95 -22.93
N THR A 690 -8.64 18.40 -23.81
CA THR A 690 -9.03 19.12 -25.03
C THR A 690 -9.87 18.25 -25.96
N ALA A 691 -9.41 17.03 -26.27
CA ALA A 691 -10.17 16.10 -27.11
C ALA A 691 -11.52 15.76 -26.48
N ALA A 692 -11.52 15.43 -25.18
CA ALA A 692 -12.70 15.09 -24.39
C ALA A 692 -13.77 16.20 -24.44
N ARG A 693 -13.37 17.47 -24.26
CA ARG A 693 -14.27 18.63 -24.24
C ARG A 693 -14.78 19.03 -25.62
N THR A 694 -13.88 19.08 -26.61
CA THR A 694 -14.21 19.62 -27.94
C THR A 694 -14.94 18.61 -28.83
N GLY A 695 -14.94 17.32 -28.46
CA GLY A 695 -15.37 16.25 -29.35
C GLY A 695 -14.35 15.92 -30.45
N GLY A 696 -13.19 16.59 -30.47
CA GLY A 696 -12.11 16.33 -31.41
C GLY A 696 -11.49 14.93 -31.27
N PRO A 697 -10.65 14.53 -32.23
CA PRO A 697 -9.99 13.23 -32.20
C PRO A 697 -9.02 13.13 -31.02
N PHE A 698 -8.94 11.95 -30.41
CA PHE A 698 -7.92 11.65 -29.42
C PHE A 698 -6.53 11.53 -30.07
N PRO A 699 -5.43 11.76 -29.32
CA PRO A 699 -4.08 11.79 -29.88
C PRO A 699 -3.58 10.47 -30.48
N SER A 700 -4.19 9.35 -30.10
CA SER A 700 -3.90 8.03 -30.63
C SER A 700 -5.23 7.38 -31.03
N SER A 701 -5.30 6.80 -32.24
CA SER A 701 -6.46 6.04 -32.65
C SER A 701 -6.55 4.73 -31.87
N VAL A 702 -7.77 4.19 -31.73
CA VAL A 702 -8.00 2.86 -31.11
C VAL A 702 -7.18 1.78 -31.83
N ALA A 703 -7.04 1.88 -33.16
CA ALA A 703 -6.22 0.96 -33.94
C ALA A 703 -4.73 1.00 -33.55
N SER A 704 -4.15 2.20 -33.38
CA SER A 704 -2.74 2.36 -32.98
C SER A 704 -2.51 1.93 -31.52
N ILE A 705 -3.49 2.19 -30.65
CA ILE A 705 -3.49 1.68 -29.26
C ILE A 705 -3.48 0.15 -29.24
N ALA A 706 -4.33 -0.49 -30.06
CA ALA A 706 -4.39 -1.94 -30.20
C ALA A 706 -3.08 -2.51 -30.74
N ALA A 707 -2.52 -1.91 -31.79
CA ALA A 707 -1.25 -2.34 -32.38
C ALA A 707 -0.09 -2.24 -31.38
N THR A 708 -0.01 -1.14 -30.63
CA THR A 708 0.98 -0.94 -29.57
C THR A 708 0.83 -1.98 -28.45
N THR A 709 -0.40 -2.25 -28.02
CA THR A 709 -0.68 -3.24 -26.98
C THR A 709 -0.29 -4.64 -27.47
N ARG A 710 -0.71 -5.04 -28.68
CA ARG A 710 -0.33 -6.32 -29.30
C ARG A 710 1.17 -6.47 -29.46
N ALA A 711 1.88 -5.44 -29.92
CA ALA A 711 3.33 -5.47 -30.03
C ALA A 711 4.01 -5.66 -28.67
N THR A 712 3.43 -5.10 -27.61
CA THR A 712 3.93 -5.31 -26.24
C THR A 712 3.74 -6.76 -25.80
N LEU A 713 2.54 -7.33 -26.01
CA LEU A 713 2.22 -8.73 -25.69
C LEU A 713 3.05 -9.71 -26.53
N ALA A 714 3.32 -9.37 -27.79
CA ALA A 714 4.11 -10.17 -28.72
C ALA A 714 5.56 -10.37 -28.26
N VAL A 715 6.10 -9.50 -27.40
CA VAL A 715 7.43 -9.69 -26.81
C VAL A 715 7.46 -10.96 -25.97
N ASP A 716 6.51 -11.13 -25.05
CA ASP A 716 6.47 -12.32 -24.20
C ASP A 716 6.15 -13.59 -25.03
N ALA A 717 5.29 -13.48 -26.04
CA ALA A 717 5.01 -14.58 -26.98
C ALA A 717 6.26 -14.98 -27.82
N SER A 718 7.04 -14.00 -28.26
CA SER A 718 8.29 -14.23 -29.00
C SER A 718 9.37 -14.84 -28.09
N LEU A 719 9.51 -14.37 -26.84
CA LEU A 719 10.41 -14.97 -25.86
C LEU A 719 10.04 -16.42 -25.51
N GLY A 720 8.74 -16.74 -25.53
CA GLY A 720 8.22 -18.09 -25.31
C GLY A 720 8.50 -19.05 -26.48
N SER A 721 8.28 -18.58 -27.71
CA SER A 721 8.40 -19.39 -28.93
C SER A 721 9.81 -19.40 -29.53
N GLY A 722 10.65 -18.41 -29.22
CA GLY A 722 11.94 -18.18 -29.89
C GLY A 722 11.80 -17.72 -31.35
N ALA A 723 10.61 -17.31 -31.78
CA ALA A 723 10.30 -16.97 -33.17
C ALA A 723 9.77 -15.54 -33.32
N THR A 724 9.79 -15.04 -34.56
CA THR A 724 9.15 -13.75 -34.89
C THR A 724 7.63 -13.92 -34.83
N VAL A 725 6.95 -13.02 -34.13
CA VAL A 725 5.49 -12.98 -34.02
C VAL A 725 4.96 -11.87 -34.92
N ARG A 726 4.08 -12.22 -35.86
CA ARG A 726 3.31 -11.27 -36.66
C ARG A 726 2.09 -10.81 -35.88
N LEU A 727 1.78 -9.51 -35.88
CA LEU A 727 0.74 -8.96 -35.00
C LEU A 727 -0.69 -9.26 -35.46
N ASP A 728 -0.87 -9.53 -36.75
CA ASP A 728 -2.13 -10.03 -37.33
C ASP A 728 -2.47 -11.44 -36.84
N ALA A 729 -1.47 -12.30 -36.64
CA ALA A 729 -1.66 -13.65 -36.11
C ALA A 729 -2.19 -13.66 -34.66
N LEU A 730 -1.81 -12.67 -33.84
CA LEU A 730 -2.33 -12.51 -32.48
C LEU A 730 -3.80 -12.05 -32.47
N ALA A 731 -4.21 -11.25 -33.45
CA ALA A 731 -5.59 -10.77 -33.56
C ALA A 731 -6.60 -11.90 -33.89
N GLY A 732 -6.14 -12.99 -34.51
CA GLY A 732 -6.96 -14.10 -34.99
C GLY A 732 -6.97 -15.36 -34.11
N ALA A 733 -6.23 -15.39 -33.00
CA ALA A 733 -6.15 -16.58 -32.14
C ALA A 733 -7.46 -16.78 -31.34
N PRO A 734 -8.16 -17.93 -31.47
CA PRO A 734 -9.22 -18.29 -30.54
C PRO A 734 -8.62 -18.55 -29.15
N SER A 735 -9.34 -18.13 -28.11
CA SER A 735 -8.96 -18.27 -26.69
C SER A 735 -8.78 -19.72 -26.27
#